data_AF-J3DGL5-F1
#
_entry.id   AF-J3DGL5-F1
#
_cell.length_a   1.000
_cell.length_b   1.000
_cell.length_c   1.000
_cell.angle_alpha   90.00
_cell.angle_beta   90.00
_cell.angle_gamma   90.00
#
_symmetry.space_group_name_H-M   'P 1'
#
loop_
_entity.id
_entity.type
_entity.pdbx_description
1 polymer ?
#
loop_
_entity_poly.entity_id
_entity_poly.type
_entity_poly.pdbx_seq_one_letter_code
_entity_poly.pdbx_strand_id
1 'polypeptide(L)'
;MPTPPAPLFFPQALRSPGHWNDLRKTHGLTRKDFQWLGHVELASQTLRSQQTPPMSAEKILLSTSDLASTPLAGSFVLSLTPDDKDEILYTPYAGIKKFHNRAALTEHLEHQLSSVTEDDDLLAFMSLSARKTLAAAVNIQVSFQAIEGDVFEDQRTVIASNQRTNEQALLDELVKLPTLTSLLNTLLDELLKSPFPGLDQRQTRLDFYSVAPAHDDNQESTPPRRWINSMSLSDAVLSYYRHQRWPIGQSHEFSHPEKKPTSADQHQWETAVKTASSKLISLLSRKLQRYWDDAAADGASRRDFFSRAIREKARAEFLIKREAEIISPEQSQALHSLIQPTAGTSSALSLETVRLWEHAANYVELAGALMISHANSKAFLYTPTQGLQVLKDYQDLKDTLLSKFSAVVHEDELYGLLSLEERNRFIGFNQPQVSGEVISGSIFKTLFEAIITKQRQNMEYVLQVFRHSDGTVDLHALFDKALDIRAMISDQLLTLGVQGRWSTRPVLSGNQLPSMVLADRAAAFVKTFSDVESLISAEFASQPIASGPQQRIYLENLKPRLAHALSVGVRGEASLRVLNATLRDADRAIVDTVFNPDQPDRETRLALNGFRPDAYSLLLECSGQKNLLPLANCVLLTERGGLDVQHSGRAILWTPATGLEVFATVSSATTELNRRLLDASKRLELLENLPPAQRTFHQRYTFNSLRLIEGNVLRRLAQSSIDHFLARCEHLRSLKLDAGRCTADQSA
;
A
#
# COMPACT_ATOMS: atom_id res chain seq x y z
N MET A 1 -33.65 -7.64 -41.63
CA MET A 1 -33.74 -6.28 -41.04
C MET A 1 -32.43 -5.57 -41.35
N PRO A 2 -32.44 -4.35 -41.90
CA PRO A 2 -31.21 -3.56 -42.05
C PRO A 2 -30.63 -3.25 -40.66
N THR A 3 -29.31 -3.30 -40.54
CA THR A 3 -28.61 -2.92 -39.30
C THR A 3 -28.91 -1.45 -38.98
N PRO A 4 -29.33 -1.11 -37.76
CA PRO A 4 -29.55 0.29 -37.39
C PRO A 4 -28.24 1.08 -37.58
N PRO A 5 -28.33 2.37 -37.97
CA PRO A 5 -27.15 3.19 -38.17
C PRO A 5 -26.39 3.37 -36.84
N ALA A 6 -25.06 3.52 -36.95
CA ALA A 6 -24.22 3.81 -35.79
C ALA A 6 -24.69 5.10 -35.09
N PRO A 7 -24.71 5.16 -33.74
CA PRO A 7 -25.15 6.35 -33.02
C PRO A 7 -24.35 7.60 -33.39
N LEU A 8 -25.02 8.75 -33.48
CA LEU A 8 -24.40 10.06 -33.70
C LEU A 8 -24.10 10.73 -32.37
N PHE A 9 -22.83 11.09 -32.11
CA PHE A 9 -22.43 11.78 -30.88
C PHE A 9 -22.02 13.23 -31.13
N PHE A 10 -21.99 14.06 -30.07
CA PHE A 10 -21.65 15.49 -30.18
C PHE A 10 -20.27 15.76 -30.77
N PRO A 11 -19.18 15.02 -30.45
CA PRO A 11 -17.90 15.24 -31.12
C PRO A 11 -17.99 15.13 -32.65
N GLN A 12 -18.72 14.13 -33.16
CA GLN A 12 -18.95 13.95 -34.60
C GLN A 12 -19.83 15.07 -35.16
N ALA A 13 -20.90 15.44 -34.46
CA ALA A 13 -21.81 16.50 -34.91
C ALA A 13 -21.12 17.88 -34.96
N LEU A 14 -20.29 18.20 -33.98
CA LEU A 14 -19.68 19.51 -33.77
C LEU A 14 -18.36 19.70 -34.52
N ARG A 15 -17.51 18.66 -34.61
CA ARG A 15 -16.14 18.77 -35.10
C ARG A 15 -15.94 18.30 -36.55
N SER A 16 -16.97 17.71 -37.17
CA SER A 16 -16.86 17.14 -38.53
C SER A 16 -17.82 17.75 -39.57
N PRO A 17 -17.79 19.07 -39.86
CA PRO A 17 -18.68 19.70 -40.84
C PRO A 17 -18.64 19.09 -42.24
N GLY A 18 -17.49 18.53 -42.64
CA GLY A 18 -17.31 17.84 -43.92
C GLY A 18 -18.19 16.59 -44.08
N HIS A 19 -18.60 15.96 -42.97
CA HIS A 19 -19.38 14.72 -42.96
C HIS A 19 -20.88 14.94 -42.77
N TRP A 20 -21.33 16.18 -42.55
CA TRP A 20 -22.75 16.49 -42.31
C TRP A 20 -23.69 16.05 -43.43
N ASN A 21 -23.21 16.01 -44.68
CA ASN A 21 -24.04 15.59 -45.83
C ASN A 21 -24.45 14.12 -45.80
N ASP A 22 -23.62 13.27 -45.20
CA ASP A 22 -23.89 11.84 -45.03
C ASP A 22 -24.66 11.59 -43.73
N LEU A 23 -24.27 12.28 -42.65
CA LEU A 23 -24.92 12.18 -41.34
C LEU A 23 -26.37 12.68 -41.37
N ARG A 24 -26.68 13.76 -42.10
CA ARG A 24 -28.04 14.31 -42.22
C ARG A 24 -29.06 13.30 -42.76
N LYS A 25 -28.65 12.49 -43.73
CA LYS A 25 -29.53 11.46 -44.33
C LYS A 25 -29.75 10.31 -43.35
N THR A 26 -28.69 9.95 -42.63
CA THR A 26 -28.67 8.81 -41.71
C THR A 26 -29.48 9.09 -40.43
N HIS A 27 -29.41 10.32 -39.91
CA HIS A 27 -29.97 10.70 -38.61
C HIS A 27 -31.18 11.64 -38.68
N GLY A 28 -31.67 11.98 -39.88
CA GLY A 28 -32.85 12.84 -40.04
C GLY A 28 -32.65 14.28 -39.55
N LEU A 29 -31.43 14.78 -39.55
CA LEU A 29 -31.07 16.14 -39.15
C LEU A 29 -30.91 17.06 -40.37
N THR A 30 -31.15 18.36 -40.24
CA THR A 30 -30.86 19.35 -41.28
C THR A 30 -29.46 19.95 -41.11
N ARG A 31 -28.97 20.66 -42.15
CA ARG A 31 -27.71 21.42 -42.03
C ARG A 31 -27.81 22.54 -40.97
N LYS A 32 -29.00 23.15 -40.83
CA LYS A 32 -29.24 24.16 -39.80
C LYS A 32 -29.25 23.53 -38.41
N ASP A 33 -29.80 22.33 -38.27
CA ASP A 33 -29.78 21.58 -37.01
C ASP A 33 -28.33 21.37 -36.55
N PHE A 34 -27.42 20.94 -37.43
CA PHE A 34 -26.00 20.78 -37.09
C PHE A 34 -25.31 22.08 -36.66
N GLN A 35 -25.61 23.20 -37.32
CA GLN A 35 -25.07 24.50 -36.90
C GLN A 35 -25.60 24.91 -35.53
N TRP A 36 -26.91 24.71 -35.31
CA TRP A 36 -27.59 25.02 -34.07
C TRP A 36 -27.12 24.16 -32.90
N LEU A 37 -26.77 22.88 -33.13
CA LEU A 37 -26.19 22.01 -32.09
C LEU A 37 -24.91 22.61 -31.49
N GLY A 38 -24.17 23.46 -32.22
CA GLY A 38 -23.01 24.18 -31.68
C GLY A 38 -23.32 25.10 -30.50
N HIS A 39 -24.57 25.57 -30.36
CA HIS A 39 -24.95 26.40 -29.21
C HIS A 39 -24.93 25.63 -27.88
N VAL A 40 -24.87 24.30 -27.90
CA VAL A 40 -24.77 23.48 -26.68
C VAL A 40 -23.49 23.78 -25.89
N GLU A 41 -22.42 24.21 -26.57
CA GLU A 41 -21.11 24.56 -25.97
C GLU A 41 -21.11 25.92 -25.25
N LEU A 42 -22.21 26.68 -25.33
CA LEU A 42 -22.32 27.96 -24.63
C LEU A 42 -22.44 27.73 -23.12
N ALA A 43 -21.73 28.51 -22.33
CA ALA A 43 -21.57 28.28 -20.88
C ALA A 43 -22.84 28.50 -20.02
N SER A 44 -23.93 29.05 -20.58
CA SER A 44 -25.16 29.29 -19.81
C SER A 44 -26.44 29.26 -20.66
N GLN A 45 -27.57 29.00 -19.99
CA GLN A 45 -28.89 29.04 -20.61
C GLN A 45 -29.25 30.42 -21.17
N THR A 46 -28.78 31.49 -20.54
CA THR A 46 -28.99 32.87 -21.02
C THR A 46 -28.34 33.07 -22.38
N LEU A 47 -27.08 32.64 -22.56
CA LEU A 47 -26.37 32.76 -23.83
C LEU A 47 -27.01 31.92 -24.94
N ARG A 48 -27.47 30.70 -24.60
CA ARG A 48 -28.21 29.81 -25.52
C ARG A 48 -29.54 30.42 -25.97
N SER A 49 -30.24 31.08 -25.07
CA SER A 49 -31.53 31.73 -25.35
C SER A 49 -31.40 32.99 -26.23
N GLN A 50 -30.22 33.62 -26.25
CA GLN A 50 -29.94 34.79 -27.09
C GLN A 50 -29.60 34.44 -28.54
N GLN A 51 -29.35 33.16 -28.83
CA GLN A 51 -29.05 32.72 -30.19
C GLN A 51 -30.28 32.81 -31.09
N THR A 52 -30.07 32.92 -32.40
CA THR A 52 -31.16 32.85 -33.38
C THR A 52 -30.90 31.66 -34.31
N PRO A 53 -31.67 30.57 -34.20
CA PRO A 53 -32.79 30.34 -33.26
C PRO A 53 -32.30 30.04 -31.83
N PRO A 54 -33.12 30.30 -30.79
CA PRO A 54 -32.74 30.08 -29.41
C PRO A 54 -32.59 28.58 -29.11
N MET A 55 -31.80 28.25 -28.09
CA MET A 55 -31.69 26.88 -27.59
C MET A 55 -32.11 26.82 -26.12
N SER A 56 -32.95 25.85 -25.76
CA SER A 56 -33.19 25.44 -24.38
C SER A 56 -32.52 24.10 -24.13
N ALA A 57 -31.72 23.99 -23.08
CA ALA A 57 -31.12 22.72 -22.65
C ALA A 57 -31.71 22.30 -21.32
N GLU A 58 -32.18 21.05 -21.22
CA GLU A 58 -32.90 20.56 -20.05
C GLU A 58 -32.42 19.18 -19.60
N LYS A 59 -32.36 18.97 -18.28
CA LYS A 59 -32.23 17.65 -17.67
C LYS A 59 -33.55 16.90 -17.80
N ILE A 60 -33.45 15.60 -17.96
CA ILE A 60 -34.57 14.69 -17.84
C ILE A 60 -34.60 14.23 -16.38
N LEU A 61 -35.70 14.44 -15.69
CA LEU A 61 -35.89 14.05 -14.29
C LEU A 61 -36.82 12.85 -14.23
N LEU A 62 -36.40 11.81 -13.51
CA LEU A 62 -37.18 10.61 -13.23
C LEU A 62 -37.65 10.62 -11.78
N SER A 63 -38.92 10.29 -11.56
CA SER A 63 -39.48 10.15 -10.22
C SER A 63 -40.47 9.01 -10.13
N THR A 64 -40.56 8.42 -8.95
CA THR A 64 -41.52 7.37 -8.61
C THR A 64 -42.09 7.64 -7.21
N SER A 65 -42.98 6.79 -6.71
CA SER A 65 -43.43 6.86 -5.31
C SER A 65 -42.29 6.75 -4.30
N ASP A 66 -41.26 5.96 -4.63
CA ASP A 66 -40.18 5.55 -3.73
C ASP A 66 -38.85 6.24 -4.08
N LEU A 67 -38.81 7.03 -5.16
CA LEU A 67 -37.63 7.77 -5.61
C LEU A 67 -37.97 9.23 -5.83
N ALA A 68 -37.32 10.10 -5.05
CA ALA A 68 -37.36 11.54 -5.28
C ALA A 68 -36.85 11.89 -6.68
N SER A 69 -37.36 12.99 -7.24
CA SER A 69 -37.01 13.48 -8.57
C SER A 69 -35.49 13.54 -8.77
N THR A 70 -34.96 12.64 -9.61
CA THR A 70 -33.53 12.44 -9.83
C THR A 70 -33.21 12.58 -11.32
N PRO A 71 -32.15 13.31 -11.71
CA PRO A 71 -31.76 13.42 -13.10
C PRO A 71 -31.34 12.08 -13.72
N LEU A 72 -31.79 11.82 -14.95
CA LEU A 72 -31.32 10.73 -15.80
C LEU A 72 -29.88 11.02 -16.23
N ALA A 73 -28.94 10.36 -15.56
CA ALA A 73 -27.51 10.62 -15.70
C ALA A 73 -27.00 10.41 -17.13
N GLY A 74 -26.28 11.40 -17.66
CA GLY A 74 -25.68 11.38 -18.99
C GLY A 74 -26.65 11.73 -20.12
N SER A 75 -27.91 12.05 -19.83
CA SER A 75 -28.94 12.35 -20.84
C SER A 75 -29.53 13.74 -20.65
N PHE A 76 -29.87 14.39 -21.77
CA PHE A 76 -30.48 15.72 -21.78
C PHE A 76 -31.29 15.95 -23.06
N VAL A 77 -32.12 16.99 -23.02
CA VAL A 77 -32.93 17.43 -24.16
C VAL A 77 -32.49 18.83 -24.59
N LEU A 78 -32.43 19.04 -25.91
CA LEU A 78 -32.29 20.36 -26.51
C LEU A 78 -33.56 20.69 -27.31
N SER A 79 -34.14 21.86 -27.09
CA SER A 79 -35.44 22.24 -27.66
C SER A 79 -35.36 23.44 -28.58
N LEU A 80 -36.34 23.54 -29.49
CA LEU A 80 -36.53 24.64 -30.44
C LEU A 80 -35.54 24.60 -31.61
N THR A 81 -35.49 23.48 -32.33
CA THR A 81 -34.68 23.40 -33.56
C THR A 81 -35.06 24.46 -34.60
N PRO A 82 -34.15 24.84 -35.52
CA PRO A 82 -34.33 25.99 -36.41
C PRO A 82 -35.53 26.02 -37.35
N ASP A 83 -35.92 24.87 -37.90
CA ASP A 83 -36.97 24.81 -38.92
C ASP A 83 -38.30 24.35 -38.32
N ASP A 84 -38.28 23.22 -37.61
CA ASP A 84 -39.49 22.53 -37.16
C ASP A 84 -39.86 22.84 -35.70
N LYS A 85 -38.95 23.50 -34.95
CA LYS A 85 -39.03 23.66 -33.49
C LYS A 85 -39.17 22.32 -32.75
N ASP A 86 -38.52 21.31 -33.31
CA ASP A 86 -38.46 19.94 -32.79
C ASP A 86 -37.63 19.85 -31.51
N GLU A 87 -37.59 18.64 -30.95
CA GLU A 87 -36.80 18.27 -29.76
C GLU A 87 -35.64 17.34 -30.15
N ILE A 88 -34.51 17.49 -29.49
CA ILE A 88 -33.35 16.62 -29.62
C ILE A 88 -33.09 15.94 -28.28
N LEU A 89 -33.19 14.62 -28.25
CA LEU A 89 -32.76 13.79 -27.12
C LEU A 89 -31.31 13.35 -27.35
N TYR A 90 -30.46 13.56 -26.35
CA TYR A 90 -29.17 12.91 -26.26
C TYR A 90 -29.19 11.84 -25.18
N THR A 91 -28.73 10.63 -25.52
CA THR A 91 -28.38 9.59 -24.55
C THR A 91 -26.97 9.06 -24.82
N PRO A 92 -26.24 8.58 -23.80
CA PRO A 92 -24.85 8.16 -23.98
C PRO A 92 -24.63 7.02 -24.97
N TYR A 93 -25.60 6.12 -25.15
CA TYR A 93 -25.47 4.95 -26.04
C TYR A 93 -26.25 5.09 -27.34
N ALA A 94 -27.42 5.74 -27.33
CA ALA A 94 -28.20 5.92 -28.56
C ALA A 94 -27.86 7.21 -29.32
N GLY A 95 -27.03 8.09 -28.73
CA GLY A 95 -26.59 9.34 -29.34
C GLY A 95 -27.72 10.36 -29.48
N ILE A 96 -27.56 11.25 -30.47
CA ILE A 96 -28.48 12.32 -30.82
C ILE A 96 -29.66 11.73 -31.62
N LYS A 97 -30.88 11.96 -31.13
CA LYS A 97 -32.14 11.58 -31.81
C LYS A 97 -33.10 12.77 -31.85
N LYS A 98 -33.73 12.99 -33.01
CA LYS A 98 -34.71 14.07 -33.24
C LYS A 98 -36.14 13.55 -33.08
N PHE A 99 -36.98 14.34 -32.41
CA PHE A 99 -38.39 14.08 -32.15
C PHE A 99 -39.22 15.30 -32.54
N HIS A 100 -40.41 15.07 -33.12
CA HIS A 100 -41.25 16.14 -33.67
C HIS A 100 -41.83 17.11 -32.64
N ASN A 101 -41.90 16.73 -31.37
CA ASN A 101 -42.35 17.59 -30.27
C ASN A 101 -42.08 16.94 -28.91
N ARG A 102 -42.31 17.71 -27.85
CA ARG A 102 -42.15 17.28 -26.45
C ARG A 102 -43.00 16.06 -26.08
N ALA A 103 -44.24 15.98 -26.56
CA ALA A 103 -45.13 14.89 -26.23
C ALA A 103 -44.60 13.55 -26.79
N ALA A 104 -44.16 13.55 -28.06
CA ALA A 104 -43.59 12.36 -28.71
C ALA A 104 -42.28 11.91 -28.04
N LEU A 105 -41.43 12.85 -27.62
CA LEU A 105 -40.22 12.53 -26.85
C LEU A 105 -40.56 11.92 -25.49
N THR A 106 -41.54 12.49 -24.79
CA THR A 106 -41.95 12.03 -23.46
C THR A 106 -42.57 10.63 -23.54
N GLU A 107 -43.48 10.41 -24.49
CA GLU A 107 -44.07 9.09 -24.75
C GLU A 107 -43.00 8.04 -25.10
N HIS A 108 -41.99 8.43 -25.89
CA HIS A 108 -40.87 7.55 -26.20
C HIS A 108 -40.08 7.13 -24.94
N LEU A 109 -39.76 8.10 -24.06
CA LEU A 109 -39.05 7.83 -22.81
C LEU A 109 -39.90 6.96 -21.87
N GLU A 110 -41.17 7.30 -21.67
CA GLU A 110 -42.09 6.54 -20.82
C GLU A 110 -42.26 5.11 -21.32
N HIS A 111 -42.38 4.92 -22.64
CA HIS A 111 -42.42 3.59 -23.23
C HIS A 111 -41.14 2.80 -22.96
N GLN A 112 -39.96 3.40 -23.14
CA GLN A 112 -38.69 2.71 -22.83
C GLN A 112 -38.56 2.38 -21.33
N LEU A 113 -38.97 3.30 -20.47
CA LEU A 113 -38.94 3.15 -19.02
C LEU A 113 -39.91 2.07 -18.52
N SER A 114 -41.02 1.84 -19.23
CA SER A 114 -42.03 0.82 -18.85
C SER A 114 -41.52 -0.63 -18.84
N SER A 115 -40.44 -0.90 -19.57
CA SER A 115 -39.83 -2.24 -19.66
C SER A 115 -38.34 -2.24 -19.28
N VAL A 116 -37.91 -1.23 -18.53
CA VAL A 116 -36.49 -1.03 -18.19
C VAL A 116 -36.01 -2.07 -17.18
N THR A 117 -34.78 -2.53 -17.34
CA THR A 117 -34.10 -3.41 -16.37
C THR A 117 -32.96 -2.69 -15.68
N GLU A 118 -32.41 -3.25 -14.60
CA GLU A 118 -31.28 -2.63 -13.88
C GLU A 118 -30.03 -2.44 -14.75
N ASP A 119 -29.84 -3.31 -15.75
CA ASP A 119 -28.66 -3.30 -16.64
C ASP A 119 -28.93 -2.57 -17.97
N ASP A 120 -30.12 -1.97 -18.14
CA ASP A 120 -30.49 -1.23 -19.34
C ASP A 120 -29.57 -0.03 -19.58
N ASP A 121 -29.26 0.23 -20.85
CA ASP A 121 -28.37 1.30 -21.29
C ASP A 121 -28.91 2.70 -20.98
N LEU A 122 -30.24 2.86 -20.89
CA LEU A 122 -30.86 4.13 -20.53
C LEU A 122 -30.49 4.54 -19.09
N LEU A 123 -30.41 3.58 -18.16
CA LEU A 123 -30.13 3.83 -16.74
C LEU A 123 -28.64 3.71 -16.38
N ALA A 124 -27.80 3.40 -17.36
CA ALA A 124 -26.38 3.02 -17.26
C ALA A 124 -25.44 3.89 -16.41
N PHE A 125 -25.82 5.11 -16.05
CA PHE A 125 -24.97 6.02 -15.26
C PHE A 125 -25.63 6.49 -13.98
N MET A 126 -26.84 5.99 -13.68
CA MET A 126 -27.48 6.18 -12.39
C MET A 126 -26.85 5.27 -11.34
N SER A 127 -27.01 5.62 -10.06
CA SER A 127 -26.57 4.78 -8.95
C SER A 127 -27.28 3.42 -8.97
N LEU A 128 -26.62 2.36 -8.51
CA LEU A 128 -27.18 1.00 -8.50
C LEU A 128 -28.51 0.95 -7.74
N SER A 129 -28.59 1.67 -6.62
CA SER A 129 -29.83 1.81 -5.84
C SER A 129 -30.97 2.47 -6.62
N ALA A 130 -30.70 3.54 -7.37
CA ALA A 130 -31.70 4.22 -8.18
C ALA A 130 -32.18 3.32 -9.34
N ARG A 131 -31.27 2.61 -10.01
CA ARG A 131 -31.65 1.67 -11.09
C ARG A 131 -32.56 0.56 -10.59
N LYS A 132 -32.24 -0.01 -9.43
CA LYS A 132 -33.07 -1.04 -8.81
C LYS A 132 -34.47 -0.52 -8.47
N THR A 133 -34.54 0.69 -7.92
CA THR A 133 -35.81 1.33 -7.57
C THR A 133 -36.64 1.62 -8.83
N LEU A 134 -36.01 2.11 -9.90
CA LEU A 134 -36.67 2.39 -11.17
C LEU A 134 -37.13 1.11 -11.87
N ALA A 135 -36.29 0.08 -11.96
CA ALA A 135 -36.63 -1.20 -12.59
C ALA A 135 -37.77 -1.94 -11.87
N ALA A 136 -37.96 -1.70 -10.57
CA ALA A 136 -39.07 -2.24 -9.79
C ALA A 136 -40.35 -1.38 -9.84
N ALA A 137 -40.27 -0.15 -10.36
CA ALA A 137 -41.39 0.79 -10.35
C ALA A 137 -42.39 0.48 -11.48
N VAL A 138 -43.68 0.55 -11.16
CA VAL A 138 -44.77 0.35 -12.13
C VAL A 138 -45.05 1.60 -12.95
N ASN A 139 -44.80 2.78 -12.37
CA ASN A 139 -45.03 4.07 -13.02
C ASN A 139 -43.83 4.99 -12.74
N ILE A 140 -43.13 5.38 -13.80
CA ILE A 140 -42.00 6.30 -13.75
C ILE A 140 -42.44 7.59 -14.43
N GLN A 141 -42.48 8.68 -13.68
CA GLN A 141 -42.84 9.99 -14.22
C GLN A 141 -41.60 10.68 -14.79
N VAL A 142 -41.75 11.24 -15.99
CA VAL A 142 -40.72 12.02 -16.67
C VAL A 142 -41.08 13.51 -16.57
N SER A 143 -40.13 14.32 -16.10
CA SER A 143 -40.24 15.78 -16.11
C SER A 143 -38.92 16.41 -16.57
N PHE A 144 -38.91 17.72 -16.79
CA PHE A 144 -37.77 18.43 -17.36
C PHE A 144 -37.42 19.66 -16.53
N GLN A 145 -36.12 19.95 -16.46
CA GLN A 145 -35.60 21.11 -15.74
C GLN A 145 -34.47 21.76 -16.54
N ALA A 146 -34.52 23.08 -16.69
CA ALA A 146 -33.48 23.84 -17.38
C ALA A 146 -32.08 23.60 -16.78
N ILE A 147 -31.09 23.44 -17.67
CA ILE A 147 -29.68 23.40 -17.33
C ILE A 147 -29.16 24.83 -17.40
N GLU A 148 -28.96 25.46 -16.26
CA GLU A 148 -28.53 26.87 -16.20
C GLU A 148 -27.09 27.09 -16.68
N GLY A 149 -26.20 26.14 -16.41
CA GLY A 149 -24.76 26.21 -16.71
C GLY A 149 -24.36 25.52 -18.01
N ASP A 150 -23.10 25.07 -18.06
CA ASP A 150 -22.58 24.24 -19.14
C ASP A 150 -23.24 22.85 -19.15
N VAL A 151 -23.71 22.40 -20.32
CA VAL A 151 -24.47 21.15 -20.44
C VAL A 151 -23.60 19.93 -20.14
N PHE A 152 -22.35 19.91 -20.62
CA PHE A 152 -21.49 18.75 -20.47
C PHE A 152 -20.90 18.64 -19.05
N GLU A 153 -20.57 19.76 -18.40
CA GLU A 153 -20.19 19.79 -16.99
C GLU A 153 -21.35 19.38 -16.07
N ASP A 154 -22.57 19.79 -16.40
CA ASP A 154 -23.75 19.35 -15.66
C ASP A 154 -23.90 17.83 -15.70
N GLN A 155 -23.78 17.23 -16.89
CA GLN A 155 -23.83 15.77 -17.05
C GLN A 155 -22.69 15.07 -16.31
N ARG A 156 -21.45 15.58 -16.39
CA ARG A 156 -20.32 15.05 -15.61
C ARG A 156 -20.59 15.08 -14.11
N THR A 157 -21.16 16.17 -13.62
CA THR A 157 -21.49 16.35 -12.21
C THR A 157 -22.56 15.35 -11.75
N VAL A 158 -23.61 15.14 -12.55
CA VAL A 158 -24.67 14.16 -12.26
C VAL A 158 -24.10 12.73 -12.23
N ILE A 159 -23.26 12.37 -13.21
CA ILE A 159 -22.61 11.05 -13.25
C ILE A 159 -21.71 10.86 -12.02
N ALA A 160 -20.86 11.84 -11.70
CA ALA A 160 -19.97 11.79 -10.54
C ALA A 160 -20.73 11.65 -9.22
N SER A 161 -21.88 12.33 -9.08
CA SER A 161 -22.73 12.19 -7.89
C SER A 161 -23.32 10.79 -7.74
N ASN A 162 -23.71 10.16 -8.86
CA ASN A 162 -24.21 8.78 -8.85
C ASN A 162 -23.09 7.78 -8.51
N GLN A 163 -21.87 8.00 -9.01
CA GLN A 163 -20.70 7.17 -8.65
C GLN A 163 -20.38 7.30 -7.15
N ARG A 164 -20.38 8.51 -6.61
CA ARG A 164 -20.15 8.74 -5.16
C ARG A 164 -21.21 8.03 -4.29
N THR A 165 -22.45 7.97 -4.76
CA THR A 165 -23.53 7.22 -4.08
C THR A 165 -23.22 5.72 -4.05
N ASN A 166 -22.73 5.16 -5.17
CA ASN A 166 -22.30 3.76 -5.21
C ASN A 166 -21.12 3.51 -4.27
N GLU A 167 -20.13 4.41 -4.25
CA GLU A 167 -18.96 4.28 -3.36
C GLU A 167 -19.33 4.34 -1.88
N GLN A 168 -20.27 5.21 -1.50
CA GLN A 168 -20.80 5.21 -0.14
C GLN A 168 -21.45 3.86 0.22
N ALA A 169 -22.26 3.31 -0.68
CA ALA A 169 -22.88 2.00 -0.47
C ALA A 169 -21.84 0.85 -0.39
N LEU A 170 -20.76 0.92 -1.17
CA LEU A 170 -19.63 -0.01 -1.04
C LEU A 170 -18.97 0.12 0.33
N LEU A 171 -18.72 1.33 0.81
CA LEU A 171 -18.15 1.56 2.13
C LEU A 171 -19.06 1.02 3.23
N ASP A 172 -20.37 1.26 3.14
CA ASP A 172 -21.36 0.79 4.10
C ASP A 172 -21.36 -0.74 4.21
N GLU A 173 -21.08 -1.46 3.12
CA GLU A 173 -20.81 -2.89 3.18
C GLU A 173 -19.41 -3.19 3.74
N LEU A 174 -18.34 -2.52 3.30
CA LEU A 174 -16.99 -2.83 3.81
C LEU A 174 -16.87 -2.67 5.34
N VAL A 175 -17.52 -1.67 5.94
CA VAL A 175 -17.48 -1.47 7.41
C VAL A 175 -18.22 -2.57 8.18
N LYS A 176 -19.00 -3.43 7.52
CA LYS A 176 -19.64 -4.61 8.11
C LYS A 176 -18.72 -5.85 8.12
N LEU A 177 -17.52 -5.78 7.53
CA LEU A 177 -16.55 -6.88 7.59
C LEU A 177 -16.32 -7.32 9.05
N PRO A 178 -16.36 -8.62 9.36
CA PRO A 178 -16.32 -9.08 10.75
C PRO A 178 -14.93 -8.89 11.37
N THR A 179 -14.90 -8.52 12.66
CA THR A 179 -13.65 -8.47 13.42
C THR A 179 -13.14 -9.88 13.74
N LEU A 180 -11.85 -10.02 14.04
CA LEU A 180 -11.27 -11.31 14.45
C LEU A 180 -12.03 -11.92 15.63
N THR A 181 -12.34 -11.12 16.65
CA THR A 181 -13.10 -11.57 17.82
C THR A 181 -14.49 -12.07 17.44
N SER A 182 -15.20 -11.35 16.56
CA SER A 182 -16.52 -11.77 16.08
C SER A 182 -16.45 -13.10 15.31
N LEU A 183 -15.42 -13.25 14.47
CA LEU A 183 -15.19 -14.48 13.71
C LEU A 183 -14.90 -15.68 14.63
N LEU A 184 -14.01 -15.51 15.61
CA LEU A 184 -13.65 -16.56 16.57
C LEU A 184 -14.85 -16.96 17.43
N ASN A 185 -15.60 -15.99 17.96
CA ASN A 185 -16.80 -16.28 18.74
C ASN A 185 -17.82 -17.08 17.91
N THR A 186 -18.08 -16.65 16.67
CA THR A 186 -19.01 -17.37 15.78
C THR A 186 -18.53 -18.79 15.48
N LEU A 187 -17.22 -18.98 15.29
CA LEU A 187 -16.64 -20.30 15.06
C LEU A 187 -16.77 -21.21 16.29
N LEU A 188 -16.52 -20.67 17.48
CA LEU A 188 -16.66 -21.39 18.74
C LEU A 188 -18.13 -21.76 18.99
N ASP A 189 -19.07 -20.84 18.76
CA ASP A 189 -20.51 -21.12 18.84
C ASP A 189 -20.91 -22.25 17.90
N GLU A 190 -20.41 -22.27 16.65
CA GLU A 190 -20.67 -23.36 15.70
C GLU A 190 -20.11 -24.71 16.16
N LEU A 191 -18.88 -24.74 16.68
CA LEU A 191 -18.23 -25.96 17.17
C LEU A 191 -18.89 -26.50 18.44
N LEU A 192 -19.41 -25.61 19.29
CA LEU A 192 -19.95 -25.92 20.61
C LEU A 192 -21.48 -26.02 20.63
N LYS A 193 -22.16 -25.76 19.50
CA LYS A 193 -23.63 -25.83 19.40
C LYS A 193 -24.21 -27.18 19.80
N SER A 194 -23.56 -28.28 19.41
CA SER A 194 -24.00 -29.64 19.75
C SER A 194 -23.77 -30.00 21.23
N PRO A 195 -22.57 -29.80 21.81
CA PRO A 195 -22.35 -30.10 23.23
C PRO A 195 -23.03 -29.10 24.19
N PHE A 196 -23.25 -27.85 23.77
CA PHE A 196 -23.78 -26.78 24.61
C PHE A 196 -24.89 -25.97 23.89
N PRO A 197 -26.07 -26.56 23.68
CA PRO A 197 -27.16 -25.88 22.99
C PRO A 197 -27.65 -24.66 23.78
N GLY A 198 -27.66 -23.49 23.14
CA GLY A 198 -28.18 -22.24 23.72
C GLY A 198 -27.24 -21.54 24.70
N LEU A 199 -26.03 -22.06 24.94
CA LEU A 199 -25.05 -21.46 25.84
C LEU A 199 -24.20 -20.40 25.10
N ASP A 200 -24.13 -19.18 25.63
CA ASP A 200 -23.34 -18.08 25.04
C ASP A 200 -21.84 -18.24 25.32
N GLN A 201 -21.09 -18.80 24.36
CA GLN A 201 -19.67 -19.12 24.56
C GLN A 201 -18.79 -17.87 24.74
N ARG A 202 -19.29 -16.66 24.46
CA ARG A 202 -18.58 -15.41 24.72
C ARG A 202 -18.35 -15.17 26.22
N GLN A 203 -19.16 -15.81 27.07
CA GLN A 203 -19.02 -15.73 28.53
C GLN A 203 -18.14 -16.84 29.11
N THR A 204 -17.76 -17.83 28.30
CA THR A 204 -16.85 -18.91 28.72
C THR A 204 -15.44 -18.35 28.95
N ARG A 205 -14.86 -18.66 30.11
CA ARG A 205 -13.51 -18.28 30.51
C ARG A 205 -12.61 -19.49 30.67
N LEU A 206 -11.31 -19.28 30.47
CA LEU A 206 -10.25 -20.24 30.77
C LEU A 206 -9.36 -19.66 31.86
N ASP A 207 -9.36 -20.29 33.03
CA ASP A 207 -8.62 -19.89 34.21
C ASP A 207 -7.35 -20.73 34.35
N PHE A 208 -6.21 -20.10 34.65
CA PHE A 208 -4.95 -20.79 34.93
C PHE A 208 -4.57 -20.70 36.40
N TYR A 209 -4.00 -21.79 36.91
CA TYR A 209 -3.57 -21.92 38.31
C TYR A 209 -2.15 -22.47 38.39
N SER A 210 -1.36 -21.98 39.35
CA SER A 210 -0.03 -22.52 39.63
C SER A 210 -0.15 -23.80 40.46
N VAL A 211 0.57 -24.85 40.08
CA VAL A 211 0.68 -26.07 40.87
C VAL A 211 1.92 -25.96 41.76
N ALA A 212 1.73 -25.75 43.07
CA ALA A 212 2.84 -25.84 44.03
C ALA A 212 3.28 -27.31 44.16
N PRO A 213 4.59 -27.61 44.21
CA PRO A 213 5.04 -28.95 44.58
C PRO A 213 4.53 -29.26 45.98
N ALA A 214 3.96 -30.46 46.16
CA ALA A 214 3.54 -30.91 47.48
C ALA A 214 4.76 -30.93 48.39
N HIS A 215 4.75 -30.12 49.45
CA HIS A 215 5.64 -30.37 50.58
C HIS A 215 5.08 -31.60 51.29
N ASP A 216 5.88 -32.67 51.34
CA ASP A 216 5.70 -33.79 52.26
C ASP A 216 5.63 -33.21 53.67
N ASP A 217 4.41 -33.08 54.20
CA ASP A 217 4.04 -33.07 55.62
C ASP A 217 2.69 -32.35 55.80
N ASN A 218 1.61 -32.94 55.30
CA ASN A 218 0.26 -32.96 55.89
C ASN A 218 -0.74 -33.55 54.89
N GLN A 219 -0.97 -34.86 55.03
CA GLN A 219 -2.07 -35.57 54.38
C GLN A 219 -3.40 -35.10 54.99
N GLU A 220 -4.02 -34.05 54.43
CA GLU A 220 -5.50 -33.88 54.39
C GLU A 220 -5.99 -32.60 53.69
N SER A 221 -5.11 -31.75 53.16
CA SER A 221 -5.52 -30.58 52.37
C SER A 221 -4.89 -30.60 50.98
N THR A 222 -5.73 -30.64 49.94
CA THR A 222 -5.34 -30.41 48.54
C THR A 222 -4.45 -29.17 48.48
N PRO A 223 -3.27 -29.22 47.83
CA PRO A 223 -2.35 -28.08 47.82
C PRO A 223 -3.07 -26.83 47.32
N PRO A 224 -2.87 -25.65 47.94
CA PRO A 224 -3.59 -24.44 47.58
C PRO A 224 -3.24 -24.05 46.14
N ARG A 225 -4.21 -24.22 45.23
CA ARG A 225 -4.11 -23.75 43.85
C ARG A 225 -4.19 -22.22 43.86
N ARG A 226 -3.15 -21.56 43.36
CA ARG A 226 -3.14 -20.09 43.24
C ARG A 226 -3.56 -19.69 41.84
N TRP A 227 -4.63 -18.90 41.74
CA TRP A 227 -5.08 -18.31 40.47
C TRP A 227 -4.01 -17.37 39.90
N ILE A 228 -3.74 -17.49 38.61
CA ILE A 228 -2.73 -16.71 37.88
C ILE A 228 -3.42 -15.65 37.02
N ASN A 229 -4.23 -16.10 36.07
CA ASN A 229 -4.94 -15.25 35.13
C ASN A 229 -6.14 -15.99 34.53
N SER A 230 -6.96 -15.24 33.78
CA SER A 230 -8.13 -15.72 33.07
C SER A 230 -8.16 -15.11 31.67
N MET A 231 -8.68 -15.85 30.69
CA MET A 231 -8.85 -15.34 29.31
C MET A 231 -10.18 -15.79 28.70
N SER A 232 -10.63 -15.11 27.64
CA SER A 232 -11.82 -15.54 26.90
C SER A 232 -11.53 -16.83 26.11
N LEU A 233 -12.59 -17.53 25.70
CA LEU A 233 -12.43 -18.70 24.84
C LEU A 233 -11.79 -18.37 23.48
N SER A 234 -12.05 -17.17 22.94
CA SER A 234 -11.40 -16.67 21.73
C SER A 234 -9.90 -16.43 21.92
N ASP A 235 -9.50 -15.84 23.06
CA ASP A 235 -8.09 -15.65 23.39
C ASP A 235 -7.38 -16.98 23.62
N ALA A 236 -8.09 -17.97 24.18
CA ALA A 236 -7.56 -19.33 24.36
C ALA A 236 -7.25 -19.98 23.00
N VAL A 237 -8.08 -19.78 21.97
CA VAL A 237 -7.81 -20.23 20.60
C VAL A 237 -6.54 -19.58 20.05
N LEU A 238 -6.38 -18.27 20.21
CA LEU A 238 -5.21 -17.55 19.71
C LEU A 238 -3.93 -17.95 20.46
N SER A 239 -4.01 -18.08 21.79
CA SER A 239 -2.90 -18.52 22.63
C SER A 239 -2.46 -19.94 22.25
N TYR A 240 -3.40 -20.87 22.06
CA TYR A 240 -3.08 -22.23 21.64
C TYR A 240 -2.58 -22.29 20.19
N TYR A 241 -3.14 -21.49 19.28
CA TYR A 241 -2.66 -21.39 17.89
C TYR A 241 -1.18 -20.96 17.83
N ARG A 242 -0.78 -20.02 18.69
CA ARG A 242 0.60 -19.55 18.78
C ARG A 242 1.54 -20.60 19.38
N HIS A 243 1.23 -21.10 20.58
CA HIS A 243 2.15 -21.94 21.35
C HIS A 243 2.04 -23.44 21.03
N GLN A 244 0.94 -23.88 20.43
CA GLN A 244 0.58 -25.29 20.17
C GLN A 244 0.50 -26.18 21.42
N ARG A 245 0.51 -25.57 22.61
CA ARG A 245 0.42 -26.23 23.91
C ARG A 245 -0.04 -25.25 24.96
N TRP A 246 -0.56 -25.76 26.07
CA TRP A 246 -0.80 -24.99 27.28
C TRP A 246 0.52 -24.69 28.03
N PRO A 247 0.54 -23.65 28.88
CA PRO A 247 1.71 -23.35 29.71
C PRO A 247 2.13 -24.53 30.59
N ILE A 248 3.43 -24.83 30.62
CA ILE A 248 4.01 -25.90 31.43
C ILE A 248 4.00 -25.48 32.91
N GLY A 249 3.69 -26.40 33.82
CA GLY A 249 3.68 -26.15 35.27
C GLY A 249 2.42 -25.43 35.78
N GLN A 250 1.41 -25.26 34.92
CA GLN A 250 0.12 -24.66 35.26
C GLN A 250 -1.01 -25.65 34.97
N SER A 251 -2.05 -25.66 35.82
CA SER A 251 -3.32 -26.32 35.52
C SER A 251 -4.31 -25.30 34.96
N HIS A 252 -5.19 -25.73 34.06
CA HIS A 252 -6.21 -24.87 33.45
C HIS A 252 -7.61 -25.46 33.63
N GLU A 253 -8.62 -24.60 33.77
CA GLU A 253 -10.02 -24.98 33.91
C GLU A 253 -10.93 -23.99 33.19
N PHE A 254 -11.92 -24.50 32.46
CA PHE A 254 -12.94 -23.70 31.80
C PHE A 254 -14.11 -23.40 32.75
N SER A 255 -14.65 -22.20 32.70
CA SER A 255 -15.77 -21.77 33.54
C SER A 255 -16.83 -21.00 32.73
N HIS A 256 -18.10 -21.11 33.14
CA HIS A 256 -19.22 -20.38 32.53
C HIS A 256 -20.21 -19.94 33.63
N PRO A 257 -20.74 -18.71 33.60
CA PRO A 257 -21.63 -18.21 34.66
C PRO A 257 -22.95 -18.98 34.77
N GLU A 258 -23.52 -19.44 33.66
CA GLU A 258 -24.82 -20.12 33.63
C GLU A 258 -24.75 -21.65 33.82
N LYS A 259 -23.55 -22.23 33.92
CA LYS A 259 -23.39 -23.69 34.01
C LYS A 259 -22.20 -24.05 34.89
N LYS A 260 -22.42 -24.94 35.87
CA LYS A 260 -21.32 -25.58 36.61
C LYS A 260 -20.64 -26.65 35.74
N PRO A 261 -19.36 -26.49 35.38
CA PRO A 261 -18.66 -27.42 34.49
C PRO A 261 -18.50 -28.83 35.09
N THR A 262 -18.76 -29.85 34.28
CA THR A 262 -18.36 -31.25 34.53
C THR A 262 -17.04 -31.57 33.84
N SER A 263 -16.40 -32.71 34.17
CA SER A 263 -15.19 -33.16 33.48
C SER A 263 -15.39 -33.40 31.97
N ALA A 264 -16.59 -33.85 31.57
CA ALA A 264 -16.96 -33.96 30.17
C ALA A 264 -17.03 -32.57 29.50
N ASP A 265 -17.61 -31.57 30.17
CA ASP A 265 -17.69 -30.20 29.64
C ASP A 265 -16.29 -29.60 29.43
N GLN A 266 -15.38 -29.79 30.39
CA GLN A 266 -13.96 -29.39 30.27
C GLN A 266 -13.33 -29.96 28.99
N HIS A 267 -13.53 -31.26 28.74
CA HIS A 267 -12.98 -31.92 27.56
C HIS A 267 -13.59 -31.40 26.24
N GLN A 268 -14.88 -31.09 26.23
CA GLN A 268 -15.56 -30.53 25.06
C GLN A 268 -15.03 -29.14 24.70
N TRP A 269 -14.88 -28.24 25.68
CA TRP A 269 -14.28 -26.93 25.46
C TRP A 269 -12.82 -27.02 25.02
N GLU A 270 -12.02 -27.88 25.66
CA GLU A 270 -10.63 -28.07 25.27
C GLU A 270 -10.50 -28.58 23.82
N THR A 271 -11.35 -29.54 23.44
CA THR A 271 -11.39 -30.09 22.08
C THR A 271 -11.78 -29.03 21.06
N ALA A 272 -12.75 -28.16 21.38
CA ALA A 272 -13.15 -27.06 20.51
C ALA A 272 -12.00 -26.07 20.30
N VAL A 273 -11.27 -25.69 21.36
CA VAL A 273 -10.12 -24.79 21.27
C VAL A 273 -9.00 -25.39 20.41
N LYS A 274 -8.65 -26.66 20.63
CA LYS A 274 -7.63 -27.38 19.84
C LYS A 274 -8.04 -27.53 18.36
N THR A 275 -9.32 -27.78 18.11
CA THR A 275 -9.84 -27.91 16.75
C THR A 275 -9.85 -26.55 16.02
N ALA A 276 -10.33 -25.50 16.69
CA ALA A 276 -10.35 -24.16 16.13
C ALA A 276 -8.93 -23.64 15.83
N SER A 277 -8.00 -23.82 16.77
CA SER A 277 -6.60 -23.39 16.60
C SER A 277 -5.88 -24.14 15.48
N SER A 278 -5.98 -25.47 15.42
CA SER A 278 -5.31 -26.27 14.37
C SER A 278 -5.82 -25.98 12.95
N LYS A 279 -7.07 -25.54 12.80
CA LYS A 279 -7.70 -25.24 11.51
C LYS A 279 -7.98 -23.75 11.31
N LEU A 280 -7.39 -22.88 12.13
CA LEU A 280 -7.78 -21.48 12.26
C LEU A 280 -7.85 -20.75 10.92
N ILE A 281 -6.78 -20.81 10.14
CA ILE A 281 -6.69 -20.17 8.82
C ILE A 281 -7.84 -20.62 7.91
N SER A 282 -8.01 -21.94 7.74
CA SER A 282 -9.07 -22.49 6.87
C SER A 282 -10.48 -22.10 7.31
N LEU A 283 -10.72 -22.05 8.63
CA LEU A 283 -12.01 -21.70 9.21
C LEU A 283 -12.32 -20.23 9.01
N LEU A 284 -11.35 -19.34 9.24
CA LEU A 284 -11.50 -17.90 9.02
C LEU A 284 -11.65 -17.58 7.52
N SER A 285 -10.86 -18.21 6.64
CA SER A 285 -10.99 -18.06 5.18
C SER A 285 -12.40 -18.42 4.70
N ARG A 286 -12.97 -19.52 5.21
CA ARG A 286 -14.36 -19.90 4.89
C ARG A 286 -15.39 -18.89 5.39
N LYS A 287 -15.18 -18.29 6.56
CA LYS A 287 -16.07 -17.24 7.08
C LYS A 287 -16.01 -15.97 6.24
N LEU A 288 -14.80 -15.58 5.81
CA LEU A 288 -14.62 -14.45 4.91
C LEU A 288 -15.27 -14.69 3.55
N GLN A 289 -15.17 -15.91 3.00
CA GLN A 289 -15.89 -16.27 1.76
C GLN A 289 -17.41 -16.16 1.93
N ARG A 290 -17.97 -16.71 3.01
CA ARG A 290 -19.41 -16.58 3.30
C ARG A 290 -19.84 -15.13 3.40
N TYR A 291 -19.05 -14.28 4.04
CA TYR A 291 -19.36 -12.85 4.11
C TYR A 291 -19.57 -12.21 2.73
N TRP A 292 -18.71 -12.55 1.75
CA TRP A 292 -18.81 -12.08 0.37
C TRP A 292 -19.97 -12.72 -0.41
N ASP A 293 -20.35 -13.95 -0.08
CA ASP A 293 -21.45 -14.66 -0.71
C ASP A 293 -22.82 -14.26 -0.13
N ASP A 294 -22.85 -13.80 1.13
CA ASP A 294 -24.04 -13.30 1.79
C ASP A 294 -24.57 -12.03 1.12
N ALA A 295 -25.88 -11.79 1.27
CA ALA A 295 -26.55 -10.65 0.66
C ALA A 295 -26.03 -9.30 1.22
N ALA A 296 -25.77 -8.36 0.33
CA ALA A 296 -25.61 -6.95 0.63
C ALA A 296 -26.98 -6.30 0.92
N ALA A 297 -26.99 -5.01 1.30
CA ALA A 297 -28.22 -4.25 1.50
C ALA A 297 -29.12 -4.21 0.25
N ASP A 298 -28.55 -4.36 -0.94
CA ASP A 298 -29.28 -4.43 -2.20
C ASP A 298 -29.84 -5.84 -2.50
N GLY A 299 -29.65 -6.82 -1.61
CA GLY A 299 -30.14 -8.20 -1.77
C GLY A 299 -29.33 -9.09 -2.72
N ALA A 300 -28.42 -8.54 -3.53
CA ALA A 300 -27.47 -9.34 -4.30
C ALA A 300 -26.34 -9.85 -3.37
N SER A 301 -25.58 -10.86 -3.79
CA SER A 301 -24.35 -11.21 -3.06
C SER A 301 -23.42 -9.99 -3.00
N ARG A 302 -22.71 -9.77 -1.89
CA ARG A 302 -21.70 -8.68 -1.82
C ARG A 302 -20.69 -8.81 -2.96
N ARG A 303 -20.31 -10.04 -3.32
CA ARG A 303 -19.42 -10.34 -4.44
C ARG A 303 -19.93 -9.77 -5.75
N ASP A 304 -21.21 -9.99 -6.08
CA ASP A 304 -21.82 -9.46 -7.30
C ASP A 304 -22.03 -7.95 -7.23
N PHE A 305 -22.48 -7.43 -6.09
CA PHE A 305 -22.68 -5.99 -5.88
C PHE A 305 -21.39 -5.19 -6.12
N PHE A 306 -20.27 -5.61 -5.53
CA PHE A 306 -18.98 -4.95 -5.72
C PHE A 306 -18.46 -5.08 -7.15
N SER A 307 -18.58 -6.27 -7.76
CA SER A 307 -18.19 -6.48 -9.15
C SER A 307 -18.97 -5.57 -10.10
N ARG A 308 -20.28 -5.39 -9.87
CA ARG A 308 -21.13 -4.45 -10.62
C ARG A 308 -20.68 -3.01 -10.41
N ALA A 309 -20.40 -2.59 -9.19
CA ALA A 309 -19.97 -1.23 -8.92
C ALA A 309 -18.63 -0.88 -9.62
N ILE A 310 -17.66 -1.81 -9.62
CA ILE A 310 -16.39 -1.62 -10.35
C ILE A 310 -16.65 -1.52 -11.86
N ARG A 311 -17.54 -2.36 -12.41
CA ARG A 311 -17.98 -2.29 -13.81
C ARG A 311 -18.59 -0.93 -14.14
N GLU A 312 -19.49 -0.41 -13.31
CA GLU A 312 -20.13 0.90 -13.55
C GLU A 312 -19.16 2.08 -13.39
N LYS A 313 -18.13 1.97 -12.55
CA LYS A 313 -17.04 2.95 -12.47
C LYS A 313 -16.27 3.00 -13.80
N ALA A 314 -15.87 1.84 -14.32
CA ALA A 314 -15.21 1.75 -15.64
C ALA A 314 -16.13 2.26 -16.76
N ARG A 315 -17.42 1.93 -16.72
CA ARG A 315 -18.42 2.41 -17.68
C ARG A 315 -18.48 3.93 -17.74
N ALA A 316 -18.50 4.60 -16.58
CA ALA A 316 -18.49 6.05 -16.48
C ALA A 316 -17.19 6.66 -17.03
N GLU A 317 -16.03 6.08 -16.70
CA GLU A 317 -14.73 6.51 -17.22
C GLU A 317 -14.67 6.45 -18.76
N PHE A 318 -15.20 5.40 -19.36
CA PHE A 318 -15.20 5.25 -20.83
C PHE A 318 -16.06 6.33 -21.49
N LEU A 319 -17.23 6.65 -20.91
CA LEU A 319 -18.08 7.72 -21.40
C LEU A 319 -17.37 9.07 -21.28
N ILE A 320 -16.86 9.41 -20.10
CA ILE A 320 -16.23 10.71 -19.83
C ILE A 320 -15.05 10.94 -20.78
N LYS A 321 -14.22 9.92 -21.03
CA LYS A 321 -13.08 10.01 -21.96
C LYS A 321 -13.50 10.10 -23.42
N ARG A 322 -14.63 9.49 -23.81
CA ARG A 322 -15.20 9.65 -25.16
C ARG A 322 -15.70 11.09 -25.38
N GLU A 323 -16.46 11.62 -24.42
CA GLU A 323 -16.98 12.99 -24.50
C GLU A 323 -15.86 14.04 -24.44
N ALA A 324 -14.75 13.73 -23.78
CA ALA A 324 -13.54 14.56 -23.78
C ALA A 324 -12.65 14.35 -25.02
N GLU A 325 -13.07 13.53 -26.00
CA GLU A 325 -12.33 13.21 -27.22
C GLU A 325 -10.95 12.56 -26.98
N ILE A 326 -10.73 11.99 -25.77
CA ILE A 326 -9.51 11.27 -25.38
C ILE A 326 -9.48 9.88 -26.03
N ILE A 327 -10.64 9.25 -26.14
CA ILE A 327 -10.84 8.00 -26.90
C ILE A 327 -11.84 8.24 -28.03
N SER A 328 -11.64 7.55 -29.16
CA SER A 328 -12.57 7.64 -30.29
C SER A 328 -13.87 6.86 -30.01
N PRO A 329 -14.96 7.13 -30.76
CA PRO A 329 -16.19 6.35 -30.68
C PRO A 329 -15.96 4.84 -30.90
N GLU A 330 -15.07 4.46 -31.82
CA GLU A 330 -14.73 3.06 -32.10
C GLU A 330 -13.99 2.42 -30.92
N GLN A 331 -13.07 3.16 -30.29
CA GLN A 331 -12.37 2.72 -29.08
C GLN A 331 -13.33 2.55 -27.91
N SER A 332 -14.25 3.51 -27.74
CA SER A 332 -15.30 3.45 -26.71
C SER A 332 -16.20 2.23 -26.94
N GLN A 333 -16.61 1.95 -28.17
CA GLN A 333 -17.39 0.77 -28.52
C GLN A 333 -16.63 -0.54 -28.26
N ALA A 334 -15.34 -0.60 -28.59
CA ALA A 334 -14.50 -1.76 -28.30
C ALA A 334 -14.40 -1.99 -26.78
N LEU A 335 -14.17 -0.95 -25.99
CA LEU A 335 -14.12 -1.03 -24.53
C LEU A 335 -15.49 -1.35 -23.92
N HIS A 336 -16.59 -0.94 -24.55
CA HIS A 336 -17.93 -1.26 -24.09
C HIS A 336 -18.23 -2.78 -24.10
N SER A 337 -17.54 -3.55 -24.95
CA SER A 337 -17.62 -5.02 -24.94
C SER A 337 -17.18 -5.65 -23.60
N LEU A 338 -16.42 -4.92 -22.77
CA LEU A 338 -16.06 -5.33 -21.41
C LEU A 338 -17.24 -5.24 -20.44
N ILE A 339 -18.18 -4.33 -20.70
CA ILE A 339 -19.37 -4.08 -19.87
C ILE A 339 -20.49 -5.04 -20.27
N GLN A 340 -20.77 -5.13 -21.57
CA GLN A 340 -21.79 -6.00 -22.16
C GLN A 340 -21.16 -6.79 -23.33
N PRO A 341 -20.69 -8.02 -23.10
CA PRO A 341 -20.13 -8.86 -24.14
C PRO A 341 -21.18 -9.17 -25.21
N THR A 342 -20.89 -8.84 -26.47
CA THR A 342 -21.79 -9.19 -27.58
C THR A 342 -21.61 -10.66 -27.94
N ALA A 343 -22.69 -11.44 -27.88
CA ALA A 343 -22.66 -12.86 -28.21
C ALA A 343 -22.24 -13.08 -29.67
N GLY A 344 -21.16 -13.85 -29.90
CA GLY A 344 -20.73 -14.27 -31.24
C GLY A 344 -19.66 -13.40 -31.92
N THR A 345 -19.21 -12.30 -31.31
CA THR A 345 -18.07 -11.51 -31.82
C THR A 345 -16.81 -11.78 -31.01
N SER A 346 -15.73 -12.20 -31.68
CA SER A 346 -14.40 -12.21 -31.06
C SER A 346 -14.03 -10.78 -30.67
N SER A 347 -13.72 -10.55 -29.40
CA SER A 347 -13.22 -9.25 -28.95
C SER A 347 -11.91 -8.94 -29.68
N ALA A 348 -11.79 -7.71 -30.19
CA ALA A 348 -10.53 -7.19 -30.74
C ALA A 348 -9.50 -6.82 -29.65
N LEU A 349 -9.91 -6.94 -28.37
CA LEU A 349 -9.10 -6.62 -27.20
C LEU A 349 -8.51 -7.89 -26.59
N SER A 350 -7.20 -7.86 -26.32
CA SER A 350 -6.55 -8.76 -25.37
C SER A 350 -6.56 -8.09 -24.00
N LEU A 351 -6.93 -8.87 -22.97
CA LEU A 351 -7.09 -8.41 -21.60
C LEU A 351 -6.17 -9.22 -20.72
N GLU A 352 -5.31 -8.54 -19.97
CA GLU A 352 -4.27 -9.19 -19.18
C GLU A 352 -4.21 -8.62 -17.76
N THR A 353 -3.98 -9.48 -16.77
CA THR A 353 -3.61 -9.05 -15.42
C THR A 353 -2.33 -8.21 -15.44
N VAL A 354 -2.07 -7.38 -14.44
CA VAL A 354 -0.80 -6.63 -14.37
C VAL A 354 0.16 -7.31 -13.39
N ARG A 355 1.29 -7.83 -13.89
CA ARG A 355 2.34 -8.48 -13.09
C ARG A 355 3.68 -7.77 -13.20
N LEU A 356 4.34 -7.60 -12.05
CA LEU A 356 5.71 -7.12 -11.92
C LEU A 356 6.61 -8.22 -11.35
N TRP A 357 7.80 -8.41 -11.91
CA TRP A 357 8.72 -9.45 -11.43
C TRP A 357 10.17 -9.24 -11.86
N GLU A 358 11.13 -9.66 -11.04
CA GLU A 358 12.53 -9.86 -11.46
C GLU A 358 12.84 -11.34 -11.69
N HIS A 359 12.19 -12.22 -10.92
CA HIS A 359 12.18 -13.65 -11.13
C HIS A 359 10.73 -14.11 -11.36
N ALA A 360 10.42 -14.68 -12.53
CA ALA A 360 9.05 -14.93 -12.97
C ALA A 360 8.22 -15.78 -11.99
N ALA A 361 8.83 -16.71 -11.24
CA ALA A 361 8.12 -17.50 -10.22
C ALA A 361 7.68 -16.66 -8.99
N ASN A 362 8.31 -15.51 -8.76
CA ASN A 362 8.10 -14.61 -7.62
C ASN A 362 7.46 -13.29 -8.06
N TYR A 363 6.52 -13.35 -9.00
CA TYR A 363 5.79 -12.15 -9.42
C TYR A 363 4.93 -11.58 -8.30
N VAL A 364 4.60 -10.31 -8.45
CA VAL A 364 3.52 -9.64 -7.73
C VAL A 364 2.47 -9.21 -8.74
N GLU A 365 1.20 -9.39 -8.40
CA GLU A 365 0.07 -9.06 -9.29
C GLU A 365 -0.78 -7.94 -8.71
N LEU A 366 -0.98 -6.88 -9.48
CA LEU A 366 -1.77 -5.72 -9.07
C LEU A 366 -3.27 -6.04 -9.16
N ALA A 367 -3.92 -6.23 -8.02
CA ALA A 367 -5.35 -6.51 -7.98
C ALA A 367 -6.18 -5.29 -8.40
N GLY A 368 -7.28 -5.51 -9.13
CA GLY A 368 -8.15 -4.45 -9.63
C GLY A 368 -7.60 -3.66 -10.84
N ALA A 369 -6.38 -3.96 -11.30
CA ALA A 369 -5.79 -3.35 -12.48
C ALA A 369 -5.86 -4.27 -13.72
N LEU A 370 -5.84 -3.66 -14.92
CA LEU A 370 -5.97 -4.39 -16.18
C LEU A 370 -5.11 -3.74 -17.27
N MET A 371 -4.33 -4.56 -17.98
CA MET A 371 -3.73 -4.17 -19.26
C MET A 371 -4.69 -4.57 -20.37
N ILE A 372 -4.99 -3.63 -21.27
CA ILE A 372 -5.91 -3.82 -22.38
C ILE A 372 -5.15 -3.47 -23.65
N SER A 373 -4.94 -4.42 -24.55
CA SER A 373 -4.31 -4.14 -25.84
C SER A 373 -5.30 -4.37 -26.97
N HIS A 374 -5.38 -3.41 -27.89
CA HIS A 374 -6.15 -3.55 -29.12
C HIS A 374 -5.23 -4.07 -30.22
N ALA A 375 -5.69 -5.06 -31.00
CA ALA A 375 -4.84 -5.82 -31.92
C ALA A 375 -3.98 -4.99 -32.90
N ASN A 376 -4.33 -3.73 -33.19
CA ASN A 376 -3.69 -2.92 -34.24
C ASN A 376 -3.53 -1.40 -33.99
N SER A 377 -3.63 -0.85 -32.76
CA SER A 377 -3.39 0.61 -32.62
C SER A 377 -3.00 1.16 -31.26
N LYS A 378 -3.81 0.99 -30.22
CA LYS A 378 -3.57 1.58 -28.88
C LYS A 378 -3.63 0.53 -27.78
N ALA A 379 -2.96 0.82 -26.68
CA ALA A 379 -3.10 0.08 -25.44
C ALA A 379 -3.76 0.97 -24.38
N PHE A 380 -4.34 0.34 -23.36
CA PHE A 380 -4.92 1.02 -22.23
C PHE A 380 -4.50 0.35 -20.94
N LEU A 381 -4.25 1.16 -19.92
CA LEU A 381 -4.01 0.70 -18.56
C LEU A 381 -5.17 1.16 -17.71
N TYR A 382 -5.91 0.23 -17.13
CA TYR A 382 -6.91 0.54 -16.12
C TYR A 382 -6.34 0.30 -14.72
N THR A 383 -6.40 1.30 -13.85
CA THR A 383 -6.12 1.15 -12.41
C THR A 383 -7.26 1.71 -11.56
N PRO A 384 -7.50 1.19 -10.34
CA PRO A 384 -8.53 1.73 -9.44
C PRO A 384 -8.39 3.23 -9.13
N THR A 385 -7.14 3.72 -9.14
CA THR A 385 -6.79 5.11 -8.80
C THR A 385 -6.89 6.06 -9.98
N GLN A 386 -6.45 5.66 -11.18
CA GLN A 386 -6.38 6.58 -12.33
C GLN A 386 -7.44 6.32 -13.40
N GLY A 387 -8.27 5.29 -13.21
CA GLY A 387 -9.22 4.86 -14.23
C GLY A 387 -8.49 4.42 -15.50
N LEU A 388 -9.04 4.75 -16.66
CA LEU A 388 -8.51 4.33 -17.96
C LEU A 388 -7.42 5.29 -18.48
N GLN A 389 -6.17 4.85 -18.55
CA GLN A 389 -5.09 5.57 -19.22
C GLN A 389 -4.97 5.10 -20.67
N VAL A 390 -4.86 6.05 -21.61
CA VAL A 390 -4.70 5.76 -23.05
C VAL A 390 -3.22 5.85 -23.40
N LEU A 391 -2.69 4.78 -23.97
CA LEU A 391 -1.27 4.61 -24.25
C LEU A 391 -1.06 4.35 -25.74
N LYS A 392 0.15 4.63 -26.22
CA LYS A 392 0.48 4.51 -27.64
C LYS A 392 0.38 3.07 -28.12
N ASP A 393 1.00 2.14 -27.40
CA ASP A 393 1.06 0.72 -27.74
C ASP A 393 1.37 -0.12 -26.50
N TYR A 394 1.49 -1.45 -26.66
CA TYR A 394 1.74 -2.36 -25.54
C TYR A 394 3.14 -2.17 -24.91
N GLN A 395 4.12 -1.65 -25.65
CA GLN A 395 5.44 -1.36 -25.08
C GLN A 395 5.38 -0.09 -24.22
N ASP A 396 4.74 0.96 -24.71
CA ASP A 396 4.49 2.20 -23.95
C ASP A 396 3.71 1.92 -22.65
N LEU A 397 2.81 0.94 -22.67
CA LEU A 397 2.13 0.45 -21.47
C LEU A 397 3.09 -0.14 -20.43
N LYS A 398 4.01 -1.00 -20.85
CA LYS A 398 5.03 -1.59 -19.97
C LYS A 398 5.95 -0.51 -19.42
N ASP A 399 6.42 0.38 -20.28
CA ASP A 399 7.32 1.47 -19.90
C ASP A 399 6.64 2.42 -18.89
N THR A 400 5.33 2.67 -19.05
CA THR A 400 4.53 3.44 -18.09
C THR A 400 4.46 2.78 -16.72
N LEU A 401 4.26 1.46 -16.65
CA LEU A 401 4.25 0.72 -15.37
C LEU A 401 5.62 0.73 -14.69
N LEU A 402 6.71 0.61 -15.45
CA LEU A 402 8.07 0.70 -14.91
C LEU A 402 8.43 2.12 -14.43
N SER A 403 7.96 3.14 -15.15
CA SER A 403 8.08 4.54 -14.74
C SER A 403 7.31 4.81 -13.44
N LYS A 404 6.08 4.28 -13.33
CA LYS A 404 5.27 4.35 -12.10
C LYS A 404 5.94 3.66 -10.91
N PHE A 405 6.54 2.49 -11.12
CA PHE A 405 7.33 1.79 -10.10
C PHE A 405 8.49 2.65 -9.58
N SER A 406 9.15 3.40 -10.47
CA SER A 406 10.33 4.19 -10.12
C SER A 406 10.00 5.56 -9.48
N ALA A 407 8.75 6.02 -9.56
CA ALA A 407 8.35 7.34 -9.11
C ALA A 407 7.63 7.28 -7.75
N VAL A 408 8.17 7.94 -6.72
CA VAL A 408 7.72 7.87 -5.31
C VAL A 408 6.19 7.97 -5.12
N VAL A 409 5.52 8.88 -5.83
CA VAL A 409 4.05 9.07 -5.69
C VAL A 409 3.25 7.97 -6.39
N HIS A 410 3.76 7.46 -7.51
CA HIS A 410 3.10 6.43 -8.31
C HIS A 410 3.45 5.01 -7.82
N GLU A 411 4.53 4.86 -7.08
CA GLU A 411 4.92 3.61 -6.45
C GLU A 411 3.89 3.20 -5.40
N ASP A 412 3.40 4.16 -4.59
CA ASP A 412 2.33 3.92 -3.61
C ASP A 412 1.01 3.49 -4.26
N GLU A 413 0.73 3.95 -5.49
CA GLU A 413 -0.44 3.52 -6.27
C GLU A 413 -0.37 2.02 -6.53
N LEU A 414 0.74 1.53 -7.07
CA LEU A 414 0.93 0.11 -7.36
C LEU A 414 1.00 -0.72 -6.08
N TYR A 415 1.69 -0.21 -5.05
CA TYR A 415 1.84 -0.86 -3.76
C TYR A 415 0.51 -1.10 -3.04
N GLY A 416 -0.43 -0.16 -3.18
CA GLY A 416 -1.79 -0.25 -2.67
C GLY A 416 -2.58 -1.45 -3.22
N LEU A 417 -2.19 -1.97 -4.39
CA LEU A 417 -2.87 -3.05 -5.11
C LEU A 417 -2.34 -4.46 -4.78
N LEU A 418 -1.35 -4.54 -3.89
CA LEU A 418 -0.67 -5.77 -3.52
C LEU A 418 -1.11 -6.32 -2.17
N SER A 419 -1.01 -7.64 -1.99
CA SER A 419 -1.07 -8.26 -0.66
C SER A 419 0.15 -7.87 0.19
N LEU A 420 0.04 -7.99 1.51
CA LEU A 420 1.12 -7.72 2.47
C LEU A 420 2.38 -8.55 2.18
N GLU A 421 2.20 -9.80 1.73
CA GLU A 421 3.33 -10.64 1.36
C GLU A 421 4.00 -10.16 0.07
N GLU A 422 3.21 -9.83 -0.96
CA GLU A 422 3.73 -9.30 -2.23
C GLU A 422 4.40 -7.94 -2.05
N ARG A 423 3.90 -7.12 -1.13
CA ARG A 423 4.53 -5.85 -0.73
C ARG A 423 5.97 -6.04 -0.27
N ASN A 424 6.26 -7.09 0.50
CA ASN A 424 7.64 -7.43 0.90
C ASN A 424 8.52 -7.79 -0.30
N ARG A 425 7.96 -8.43 -1.34
CA ARG A 425 8.69 -8.76 -2.56
C ARG A 425 8.91 -7.52 -3.42
N PHE A 426 7.88 -6.69 -3.55
CA PHE A 426 7.87 -5.47 -4.34
C PHE A 426 8.93 -4.47 -3.86
N ILE A 427 9.06 -4.25 -2.53
CA ILE A 427 10.10 -3.35 -2.00
C ILE A 427 11.53 -3.84 -2.27
N GLY A 428 11.69 -5.14 -2.53
CA GLY A 428 12.97 -5.77 -2.87
C GLY A 428 13.32 -5.71 -4.36
N PHE A 429 12.41 -5.29 -5.23
CA PHE A 429 12.70 -5.11 -6.66
C PHE A 429 13.57 -3.87 -6.90
N ASN A 430 14.48 -3.98 -7.88
CA ASN A 430 15.33 -2.91 -8.39
C ASN A 430 14.99 -2.58 -9.86
N GLN A 431 14.90 -3.61 -10.71
CA GLN A 431 14.63 -3.52 -12.15
C GLN A 431 13.60 -4.58 -12.56
N PRO A 432 12.34 -4.43 -12.14
CA PRO A 432 11.30 -5.40 -12.48
C PRO A 432 10.99 -5.39 -13.98
N GLN A 433 10.40 -6.48 -14.45
CA GLN A 433 9.78 -6.64 -15.76
C GLN A 433 8.26 -6.63 -15.62
N VAL A 434 7.57 -6.29 -16.72
CA VAL A 434 6.10 -6.25 -16.79
C VAL A 434 5.59 -7.37 -17.70
N SER A 435 4.60 -8.10 -17.21
CA SER A 435 3.87 -9.12 -17.97
C SER A 435 2.41 -9.20 -17.51
N GLY A 436 1.62 -10.04 -18.17
CA GLY A 436 0.26 -10.32 -17.76
C GLY A 436 -0.21 -11.70 -18.16
N GLU A 437 -1.23 -12.19 -17.45
CA GLU A 437 -1.95 -13.40 -17.80
C GLU A 437 -3.27 -13.03 -18.47
N VAL A 438 -3.56 -13.66 -19.61
CA VAL A 438 -4.76 -13.37 -20.39
C VAL A 438 -6.00 -13.80 -19.61
N ILE A 439 -6.94 -12.86 -19.45
CA ILE A 439 -8.22 -13.11 -18.80
C ILE A 439 -9.38 -12.98 -19.79
N SER A 440 -10.45 -13.74 -19.55
CA SER A 440 -11.65 -13.74 -20.39
C SER A 440 -12.91 -13.95 -19.54
N GLY A 441 -14.09 -13.78 -20.14
CA GLY A 441 -15.38 -13.93 -19.45
C GLY A 441 -15.78 -12.67 -18.67
N SER A 442 -16.30 -12.85 -17.45
CA SER A 442 -16.80 -11.75 -16.61
C SER A 442 -15.66 -10.95 -15.96
N ILE A 443 -15.05 -10.06 -16.75
CA ILE A 443 -13.81 -9.33 -16.40
C ILE A 443 -13.87 -8.68 -15.02
N PHE A 444 -14.93 -7.92 -14.72
CA PHE A 444 -15.03 -7.22 -13.44
C PHE A 444 -15.27 -8.15 -12.25
N LYS A 445 -15.87 -9.33 -12.46
CA LYS A 445 -15.93 -10.37 -11.42
C LYS A 445 -14.55 -10.97 -11.18
N THR A 446 -13.78 -11.23 -12.24
CA THR A 446 -12.39 -11.70 -12.14
C THR A 446 -11.51 -10.71 -11.40
N LEU A 447 -11.63 -9.41 -11.71
CA LEU A 447 -10.90 -8.35 -11.01
C LEU A 447 -11.26 -8.31 -9.52
N PHE A 448 -12.54 -8.41 -9.16
CA PHE A 448 -12.94 -8.41 -7.76
C PHE A 448 -12.52 -9.70 -7.03
N GLU A 449 -12.52 -10.86 -7.69
CA GLU A 449 -12.04 -12.11 -7.11
C GLU A 449 -10.55 -12.07 -6.78
N ALA A 450 -9.75 -11.39 -7.62
CA ALA A 450 -8.34 -11.14 -7.33
C ALA A 450 -8.18 -10.30 -6.04
N ILE A 451 -9.04 -9.29 -5.83
CA ILE A 451 -9.05 -8.46 -4.62
C ILE A 451 -9.42 -9.29 -3.37
N ILE A 452 -10.47 -10.12 -3.45
CA ILE A 452 -10.84 -11.05 -2.36
C ILE A 452 -9.68 -12.01 -2.06
N THR A 453 -8.97 -12.47 -3.10
CA THR A 453 -7.79 -13.31 -2.93
C THR A 453 -6.66 -12.59 -2.20
N LYS A 454 -6.37 -11.32 -2.51
CA LYS A 454 -5.41 -10.51 -1.74
C LYS A 454 -5.83 -10.35 -0.28
N GLN A 455 -7.12 -10.11 -0.03
CA GLN A 455 -7.67 -9.98 1.31
C GLN A 455 -7.43 -11.25 2.15
N ARG A 456 -7.67 -12.42 1.56
CA ARG A 456 -7.40 -13.73 2.18
C ARG A 456 -5.91 -13.94 2.45
N GLN A 457 -5.05 -13.61 1.48
CA GLN A 457 -3.59 -13.70 1.64
C GLN A 457 -3.09 -12.78 2.78
N ASN A 458 -3.63 -11.56 2.90
CA ASN A 458 -3.29 -10.65 3.99
C ASN A 458 -3.66 -11.23 5.35
N MET A 459 -4.86 -11.82 5.45
CA MET A 459 -5.32 -12.50 6.67
C MET A 459 -4.39 -13.67 7.06
N GLU A 460 -4.01 -14.48 6.09
CA GLU A 460 -3.07 -15.60 6.29
C GLU A 460 -1.71 -15.10 6.76
N TYR A 461 -1.19 -14.07 6.11
CA TYR A 461 0.08 -13.44 6.44
C TYR A 461 0.11 -12.94 7.88
N VAL A 462 -0.89 -12.16 8.33
CA VAL A 462 -0.88 -11.62 9.71
C VAL A 462 -1.02 -12.69 10.77
N LEU A 463 -1.74 -13.78 10.50
CA LEU A 463 -1.83 -14.92 11.41
C LEU A 463 -0.51 -15.68 11.48
N GLN A 464 0.25 -15.75 10.38
CA GLN A 464 1.59 -16.31 10.40
C GLN A 464 2.56 -15.40 11.16
N VAL A 465 2.52 -14.09 10.93
CA VAL A 465 3.32 -13.12 11.69
C VAL A 465 3.05 -13.25 13.19
N PHE A 466 1.79 -13.32 13.61
CA PHE A 466 1.42 -13.49 15.00
C PHE A 466 1.98 -14.78 15.62
N ARG A 467 1.96 -15.88 14.87
CA ARG A 467 2.49 -17.18 15.33
C ARG A 467 4.00 -17.12 15.63
N HIS A 468 4.74 -16.30 14.89
CA HIS A 468 6.20 -16.17 15.03
C HIS A 468 6.64 -14.94 15.82
N SER A 469 5.76 -13.96 16.04
CA SER A 469 6.02 -12.83 16.92
C SER A 469 5.90 -13.30 18.37
N ASP A 470 6.87 -12.98 19.23
CA ASP A 470 6.85 -13.37 20.64
C ASP A 470 5.78 -12.63 21.48
N GLY A 471 4.63 -12.28 20.89
CA GLY A 471 3.49 -11.63 21.55
C GLY A 471 3.59 -10.12 21.56
N THR A 472 4.56 -9.58 20.85
CA THR A 472 4.83 -8.14 20.69
C THR A 472 3.83 -7.45 19.77
N VAL A 473 2.94 -8.22 19.12
CA VAL A 473 2.05 -7.75 18.07
C VAL A 473 0.60 -7.78 18.54
N ASP A 474 -0.08 -6.63 18.41
CA ASP A 474 -1.54 -6.57 18.52
C ASP A 474 -2.19 -7.19 17.28
N LEU A 475 -2.53 -8.47 17.37
CA LEU A 475 -3.16 -9.21 16.28
C LEU A 475 -4.53 -8.64 15.91
N HIS A 476 -5.32 -8.11 16.83
CA HIS A 476 -6.65 -7.61 16.50
C HIS A 476 -6.57 -6.40 15.58
N ALA A 477 -5.69 -5.45 15.92
CA ALA A 477 -5.44 -4.26 15.12
C ALA A 477 -4.83 -4.62 13.75
N LEU A 478 -3.85 -5.52 13.72
CA LEU A 478 -3.26 -5.98 12.46
C LEU A 478 -4.25 -6.73 11.58
N PHE A 479 -5.07 -7.59 12.16
CA PHE A 479 -6.08 -8.35 11.43
C PHE A 479 -7.11 -7.43 10.81
N ASP A 480 -7.62 -6.45 11.57
CA ASP A 480 -8.55 -5.47 11.00
C ASP A 480 -7.88 -4.75 9.83
N LYS A 481 -6.66 -4.23 10.01
CA LYS A 481 -5.94 -3.52 8.94
C LYS A 481 -5.68 -4.39 7.71
N ALA A 482 -5.38 -5.68 7.89
CA ALA A 482 -5.13 -6.62 6.81
C ALA A 482 -6.35 -6.84 5.90
N LEU A 483 -7.56 -6.61 6.41
CA LEU A 483 -8.80 -6.71 5.65
C LEU A 483 -9.14 -5.43 4.86
N ASP A 484 -8.38 -4.35 5.00
CA ASP A 484 -8.58 -3.09 4.27
C ASP A 484 -8.21 -3.24 2.78
N ILE A 485 -9.23 -3.35 1.92
CA ILE A 485 -9.08 -3.51 0.47
C ILE A 485 -9.51 -2.28 -0.33
N ARG A 486 -9.79 -1.14 0.34
CA ARG A 486 -10.36 0.05 -0.32
C ARG A 486 -9.50 0.56 -1.46
N ALA A 487 -8.17 0.59 -1.27
CA ALA A 487 -7.21 1.01 -2.29
C ALA A 487 -7.28 0.16 -3.57
N MET A 488 -7.68 -1.11 -3.46
CA MET A 488 -7.81 -2.02 -4.60
C MET A 488 -9.11 -1.82 -5.38
N ILE A 489 -10.09 -1.10 -4.82
CA ILE A 489 -11.41 -0.89 -5.40
C ILE A 489 -11.54 0.53 -5.98
N SER A 490 -11.25 1.55 -5.18
CA SER A 490 -11.35 2.96 -5.58
C SER A 490 -10.54 3.84 -4.62
N ASP A 491 -9.82 4.82 -5.16
CA ASP A 491 -9.13 5.85 -4.37
C ASP A 491 -10.11 6.72 -3.55
N GLN A 492 -11.31 6.98 -4.06
CA GLN A 492 -12.33 7.78 -3.37
C GLN A 492 -12.77 7.11 -2.05
N LEU A 493 -12.78 5.77 -1.97
CA LEU A 493 -13.08 5.06 -0.72
C LEU A 493 -12.06 5.34 0.40
N LEU A 494 -10.84 5.76 0.05
CA LEU A 494 -9.83 6.17 1.02
C LEU A 494 -10.13 7.56 1.61
N THR A 495 -10.93 8.37 0.93
CA THR A 495 -11.32 9.73 1.35
C THR A 495 -12.55 9.74 2.27
N LEU A 496 -13.32 8.64 2.30
CA LEU A 496 -14.53 8.53 3.11
C LEU A 496 -14.24 8.12 4.56
N GLY A 497 -15.11 8.55 5.48
CA GLY A 497 -14.97 8.27 6.91
C GLY A 497 -15.25 6.81 7.28
N VAL A 498 -14.29 6.15 7.94
CA VAL A 498 -14.31 4.69 8.20
C VAL A 498 -14.81 4.28 9.58
N GLN A 499 -15.36 5.21 10.38
CA GLN A 499 -15.94 4.94 11.70
C GLN A 499 -15.02 4.13 12.65
N GLY A 500 -13.70 4.37 12.60
CA GLY A 500 -12.70 3.69 13.44
C GLY A 500 -12.19 2.34 12.90
N ARG A 501 -12.67 1.87 11.73
CA ARG A 501 -12.10 0.71 11.04
C ARG A 501 -10.76 1.04 10.39
N TRP A 502 -9.86 0.07 10.35
CA TRP A 502 -8.58 0.09 9.63
C TRP A 502 -7.60 1.20 10.05
N SER A 503 -7.77 1.75 11.25
CA SER A 503 -6.85 2.73 11.84
C SER A 503 -5.81 2.04 12.72
N THR A 504 -4.55 2.02 12.27
CA THR A 504 -3.40 1.59 13.08
C THR A 504 -2.34 2.70 13.26
N ARG A 505 -2.62 3.91 12.76
CA ARG A 505 -1.71 5.06 12.84
C ARG A 505 -2.30 6.16 13.72
N PRO A 506 -1.48 6.89 14.50
CA PRO A 506 -1.87 8.21 14.93
C PRO A 506 -2.20 9.02 13.67
N VAL A 507 -3.33 9.71 13.69
CA VAL A 507 -3.75 10.60 12.60
C VAL A 507 -2.68 11.69 12.44
N LEU A 508 -1.75 11.50 11.50
CA LEU A 508 -0.94 12.59 10.99
C LEU A 508 -1.83 13.38 10.02
N SER A 509 -2.57 14.35 10.56
CA SER A 509 -3.31 15.33 9.75
C SER A 509 -2.32 16.25 9.04
N GLY A 510 -2.26 16.16 7.72
CA GLY A 510 -1.49 17.06 6.85
C GLY A 510 -1.34 16.45 5.45
N ASN A 511 -1.20 17.28 4.42
CA ASN A 511 -1.06 16.89 2.99
C ASN A 511 0.20 16.07 2.65
N GLN A 512 0.84 15.45 3.63
CA GLN A 512 1.98 14.55 3.47
C GLN A 512 1.75 13.32 4.33
N LEU A 513 0.90 12.41 3.87
CA LEU A 513 1.00 11.02 4.33
C LEU A 513 2.38 10.52 3.87
N PRO A 514 3.29 10.10 4.76
CA PRO A 514 4.55 9.51 4.33
C PRO A 514 4.25 8.28 3.47
N SER A 515 4.97 8.14 2.36
CA SER A 515 4.78 7.02 1.41
C SER A 515 4.78 5.69 2.16
N MET A 516 3.80 4.84 1.83
CA MET A 516 3.69 3.51 2.43
C MET A 516 4.92 2.67 2.10
N VAL A 517 5.41 2.79 0.86
CA VAL A 517 6.60 2.09 0.40
C VAL A 517 7.84 2.53 1.19
N LEU A 518 8.03 3.83 1.40
CA LEU A 518 9.19 4.33 2.15
C LEU A 518 9.15 3.87 3.62
N ALA A 519 7.95 3.87 4.23
CA ALA A 519 7.77 3.39 5.60
C ALA A 519 8.11 1.89 5.73
N ASP A 520 7.61 1.06 4.81
CA ASP A 520 7.83 -0.39 4.85
C ASP A 520 9.28 -0.75 4.45
N ARG A 521 9.91 0.00 3.52
CA ARG A 521 11.35 -0.09 3.26
C ARG A 521 12.18 0.24 4.50
N ALA A 522 11.84 1.31 5.23
CA ALA A 522 12.53 1.66 6.47
C ALA A 522 12.33 0.58 7.55
N ALA A 523 11.12 0.03 7.69
CA ALA A 523 10.86 -1.07 8.61
C ALA A 523 11.67 -2.34 8.26
N ALA A 524 11.85 -2.65 6.98
CA ALA A 524 12.69 -3.76 6.53
C ALA A 524 14.17 -3.55 6.90
N PHE A 525 14.69 -2.32 6.79
CA PHE A 525 16.03 -1.99 7.28
C PHE A 525 16.15 -2.14 8.79
N VAL A 526 15.19 -1.61 9.57
CA VAL A 526 15.17 -1.75 11.04
C VAL A 526 15.20 -3.22 11.45
N LYS A 527 14.40 -4.07 10.80
CA LYS A 527 14.41 -5.51 11.04
C LYS A 527 15.79 -6.11 10.75
N THR A 528 16.36 -5.82 9.59
CA THR A 528 17.68 -6.32 9.19
C THR A 528 18.75 -5.92 10.21
N PHE A 529 18.74 -4.68 10.69
CA PHE A 529 19.69 -4.22 11.70
C PHE A 529 19.50 -4.92 13.04
N SER A 530 18.25 -5.07 13.48
CA SER A 530 17.91 -5.76 14.74
C SER A 530 18.32 -7.23 14.71
N ASP A 531 18.09 -7.92 13.58
CA ASP A 531 18.48 -9.32 13.39
C ASP A 531 20.01 -9.48 13.47
N VAL A 532 20.77 -8.62 12.78
CA VAL A 532 22.25 -8.64 12.82
C VAL A 532 22.79 -8.26 14.21
N GLU A 533 22.23 -7.23 14.85
CA GLU A 533 22.60 -6.78 16.19
C GLU A 533 22.37 -7.88 17.23
N SER A 534 21.21 -8.55 17.19
CA SER A 534 20.87 -9.59 18.16
C SER A 534 21.86 -10.77 18.12
N LEU A 535 22.25 -11.19 16.91
CA LEU A 535 23.23 -12.27 16.70
C LEU A 535 24.61 -11.89 17.26
N ILE A 536 25.07 -10.66 17.01
CA ILE A 536 26.39 -10.21 17.43
C ILE A 536 26.42 -9.91 18.93
N SER A 537 25.36 -9.32 19.48
CA SER A 537 25.27 -8.97 20.90
C SER A 537 25.39 -10.20 21.79
N ALA A 538 24.72 -11.30 21.43
CA ALA A 538 24.82 -12.56 22.17
C ALA A 538 26.25 -13.13 22.20
N GLU A 539 26.94 -13.09 21.05
CA GLU A 539 28.32 -13.57 20.94
C GLU A 539 29.32 -12.65 21.63
N PHE A 540 29.13 -11.33 21.52
CA PHE A 540 29.97 -10.33 22.16
C PHE A 540 29.84 -10.38 23.68
N ALA A 541 28.64 -10.61 24.21
CA ALA A 541 28.39 -10.78 25.65
C ALA A 541 29.11 -12.02 26.23
N SER A 542 29.43 -13.01 25.41
CA SER A 542 30.06 -14.28 25.83
C SER A 542 31.60 -14.21 25.94
N GLN A 543 32.20 -13.04 25.77
CA GLN A 543 33.66 -12.86 25.76
C GLN A 543 34.32 -13.13 27.13
N PRO A 544 35.56 -13.67 27.16
CA PRO A 544 36.28 -13.93 28.41
C PRO A 544 36.88 -12.65 29.01
N ILE A 545 36.10 -11.95 29.84
CA ILE A 545 36.47 -10.65 30.43
C ILE A 545 37.58 -10.70 31.50
N ALA A 546 37.89 -11.89 32.03
CA ALA A 546 38.85 -12.05 33.13
C ALA A 546 40.33 -11.93 32.69
N SER A 547 40.64 -12.18 31.42
CA SER A 547 42.01 -12.18 30.90
C SER A 547 42.11 -11.38 29.61
N GLY A 548 42.88 -10.28 29.63
CA GLY A 548 43.08 -9.40 28.48
C GLY A 548 43.59 -10.13 27.23
N PRO A 549 44.62 -11.00 27.33
CA PRO A 549 45.09 -11.79 26.18
C PRO A 549 44.02 -12.73 25.60
N GLN A 550 43.23 -13.39 26.45
CA GLN A 550 42.15 -14.28 25.98
C GLN A 550 41.00 -13.49 25.36
N GLN A 551 40.65 -12.34 25.93
CA GLN A 551 39.66 -11.43 25.37
C GLN A 551 40.07 -10.94 23.98
N ARG A 552 41.35 -10.56 23.80
CA ARG A 552 41.87 -10.16 22.48
C ARG A 552 41.70 -11.28 21.46
N ILE A 553 42.15 -12.50 21.77
CA ILE A 553 42.02 -13.65 20.84
C ILE A 553 40.55 -13.89 20.48
N TYR A 554 39.64 -13.80 21.45
CA TYR A 554 38.20 -13.97 21.21
C TYR A 554 37.63 -12.91 20.26
N LEU A 555 37.93 -11.63 20.50
CA LEU A 555 37.45 -10.53 19.66
C LEU A 555 38.06 -10.56 18.24
N GLU A 556 39.32 -10.98 18.11
CA GLU A 556 39.96 -11.18 16.81
C GLU A 556 39.25 -12.26 15.98
N ASN A 557 38.76 -13.33 16.62
CA ASN A 557 37.95 -14.35 15.95
C ASN A 557 36.56 -13.81 15.55
N LEU A 558 36.01 -12.86 16.31
CA LEU A 558 34.73 -12.20 16.01
C LEU A 558 34.84 -11.13 14.90
N LYS A 559 36.05 -10.68 14.58
CA LYS A 559 36.33 -9.59 13.63
C LYS A 559 35.60 -9.69 12.28
N PRO A 560 35.51 -10.86 11.60
CA PRO A 560 34.77 -10.95 10.34
C PRO A 560 33.28 -10.62 10.49
N ARG A 561 32.66 -11.00 11.61
CA ARG A 561 31.25 -10.70 11.90
C ARG A 561 31.05 -9.22 12.22
N LEU A 562 31.95 -8.62 12.99
CA LEU A 562 31.96 -7.17 13.24
C LEU A 562 32.12 -6.36 11.95
N ALA A 563 33.02 -6.80 11.06
CA ALA A 563 33.22 -6.19 9.75
C ALA A 563 31.96 -6.30 8.86
N HIS A 564 31.27 -7.45 8.88
CA HIS A 564 30.00 -7.62 8.18
C HIS A 564 28.90 -6.71 8.75
N ALA A 565 28.77 -6.64 10.08
CA ALA A 565 27.83 -5.76 10.76
C ALA A 565 28.02 -4.30 10.41
N LEU A 566 29.28 -3.85 10.40
CA LEU A 566 29.65 -2.50 10.00
C LEU A 566 29.25 -2.22 8.55
N SER A 567 29.49 -3.17 7.63
CA SER A 567 29.06 -3.05 6.23
C SER A 567 27.54 -2.88 6.12
N VAL A 568 26.78 -3.75 6.80
CA VAL A 568 25.31 -3.72 6.81
C VAL A 568 24.81 -2.39 7.40
N GLY A 569 25.35 -1.98 8.54
CA GLY A 569 24.95 -0.76 9.24
C GLY A 569 25.23 0.51 8.43
N VAL A 570 26.45 0.69 7.91
CA VAL A 570 26.84 1.92 7.20
C VAL A 570 26.13 2.04 5.84
N ARG A 571 26.01 0.93 5.10
CA ARG A 571 25.27 0.92 3.81
C ARG A 571 23.76 1.07 4.04
N GLY A 572 23.26 0.49 5.13
CA GLY A 572 21.89 0.67 5.59
C GLY A 572 21.59 2.12 5.98
N GLU A 573 22.49 2.78 6.70
CA GLU A 573 22.41 4.20 7.04
C GLU A 573 22.36 5.06 5.78
N ALA A 574 23.23 4.79 4.80
CA ALA A 574 23.21 5.50 3.51
C ALA A 574 21.86 5.35 2.80
N SER A 575 21.30 4.14 2.84
CA SER A 575 19.98 3.85 2.27
C SER A 575 18.87 4.63 2.98
N LEU A 576 18.82 4.61 4.32
CA LEU A 576 17.84 5.37 5.10
C LEU A 576 17.94 6.88 4.91
N ARG A 577 19.16 7.41 4.79
CA ARG A 577 19.40 8.83 4.54
C ARG A 577 18.99 9.26 3.14
N VAL A 578 19.09 8.39 2.13
CA VAL A 578 18.47 8.61 0.80
C VAL A 578 16.95 8.62 0.93
N LEU A 579 16.36 7.67 1.67
CA LEU A 579 14.91 7.63 1.90
C LEU A 579 14.38 8.91 2.58
N ASN A 580 15.15 9.52 3.49
CA ASN A 580 14.82 10.78 4.14
C ASN A 580 15.40 12.03 3.42
N ALA A 581 15.85 11.88 2.17
CA ALA A 581 16.38 12.96 1.33
C ALA A 581 17.57 13.76 1.91
N THR A 582 18.32 13.19 2.86
CA THR A 582 19.55 13.78 3.44
C THR A 582 20.83 13.35 2.71
N LEU A 583 20.76 12.28 1.90
CA LEU A 583 21.78 11.82 0.96
C LEU A 583 21.18 11.69 -0.45
N ARG A 584 22.00 11.85 -1.50
CA ARG A 584 21.60 11.51 -2.88
C ARG A 584 22.05 10.09 -3.23
N ASP A 585 21.43 9.49 -4.25
CA ASP A 585 21.86 8.17 -4.76
C ASP A 585 23.34 8.13 -5.16
N ALA A 586 23.85 9.22 -5.72
CA ALA A 586 25.27 9.32 -6.06
C ALA A 586 26.18 9.31 -4.82
N ASP A 587 25.72 9.85 -3.68
CA ASP A 587 26.47 9.82 -2.43
C ASP A 587 26.39 8.40 -1.80
N ARG A 588 25.22 7.75 -1.84
CA ARG A 588 25.05 6.34 -1.45
C ARG A 588 25.94 5.41 -2.27
N ALA A 589 26.05 5.61 -3.59
CA ALA A 589 26.88 4.78 -4.46
C ALA A 589 28.36 4.79 -4.05
N ILE A 590 28.87 5.92 -3.55
CA ILE A 590 30.24 6.02 -3.00
C ILE A 590 30.37 5.12 -1.77
N VAL A 591 29.42 5.22 -0.83
CA VAL A 591 29.40 4.41 0.40
C VAL A 591 29.29 2.91 0.06
N ASP A 592 28.35 2.53 -0.78
CA ASP A 592 28.12 1.15 -1.21
C ASP A 592 29.36 0.56 -1.88
N THR A 593 30.10 1.37 -2.67
CA THR A 593 31.34 0.95 -3.33
C THR A 593 32.47 0.72 -2.33
N VAL A 594 32.67 1.61 -1.36
CA VAL A 594 33.77 1.49 -0.38
C VAL A 594 33.52 0.39 0.64
N PHE A 595 32.29 0.28 1.13
CA PHE A 595 31.90 -0.67 2.18
C PHE A 595 31.32 -1.98 1.62
N ASN A 596 31.56 -2.27 0.34
CA ASN A 596 31.21 -3.55 -0.27
C ASN A 596 32.04 -4.69 0.38
N PRO A 597 31.41 -5.69 1.02
CA PRO A 597 32.13 -6.78 1.65
C PRO A 597 32.87 -7.69 0.65
N ASP A 598 32.42 -7.74 -0.61
CA ASP A 598 32.97 -8.62 -1.65
C ASP A 598 34.21 -8.00 -2.33
N GLN A 599 34.27 -6.67 -2.41
CA GLN A 599 35.40 -5.93 -3.02
C GLN A 599 35.89 -4.76 -2.14
N PRO A 600 36.34 -5.04 -0.91
CA PRO A 600 36.65 -4.01 0.09
C PRO A 600 38.05 -3.39 -0.08
N ASP A 601 38.98 -4.09 -0.71
CA ASP A 601 40.35 -3.63 -0.94
C ASP A 601 40.42 -2.59 -2.07
N ARG A 602 41.30 -1.61 -1.96
CA ARG A 602 41.41 -0.52 -2.94
C ARG A 602 41.67 -1.01 -4.37
N GLU A 603 42.50 -2.04 -4.50
CA GLU A 603 42.91 -2.62 -5.79
C GLU A 603 41.81 -3.43 -6.47
N THR A 604 40.84 -3.95 -5.72
CA THR A 604 39.73 -4.75 -6.25
C THR A 604 38.40 -4.01 -6.26
N ARG A 605 38.32 -2.85 -5.60
CA ARG A 605 37.13 -2.00 -5.51
C ARG A 605 36.60 -1.58 -6.89
N LEU A 606 35.28 -1.66 -7.05
CA LEU A 606 34.57 -1.21 -8.25
C LEU A 606 34.88 0.26 -8.56
N ALA A 607 35.02 0.56 -9.86
CA ALA A 607 35.07 1.93 -10.32
C ALA A 607 33.64 2.51 -10.39
N LEU A 608 33.45 3.68 -9.78
CA LEU A 608 32.24 4.49 -9.86
C LEU A 608 32.47 5.60 -10.89
N ASN A 609 31.72 5.61 -11.98
CA ASN A 609 31.87 6.59 -13.08
C ASN A 609 33.32 6.71 -13.61
N GLY A 610 34.05 5.58 -13.67
CA GLY A 610 35.44 5.53 -14.14
C GLY A 610 36.50 5.88 -13.10
N PHE A 611 36.12 6.28 -11.87
CA PHE A 611 37.04 6.57 -10.77
C PHE A 611 36.89 5.58 -9.63
N ARG A 612 37.93 5.39 -8.82
CA ARG A 612 37.88 4.51 -7.64
C ARG A 612 37.80 5.36 -6.38
N PRO A 613 36.70 5.28 -5.61
CA PRO A 613 36.63 5.97 -4.34
C PRO A 613 37.72 5.49 -3.37
N ASP A 614 38.34 6.42 -2.64
CA ASP A 614 39.34 6.12 -1.60
C ASP A 614 38.76 6.32 -0.19
N ALA A 615 39.33 5.60 0.78
CA ALA A 615 38.96 5.67 2.19
C ALA A 615 40.18 6.02 3.04
N TYR A 616 39.99 6.91 4.01
CA TYR A 616 41.07 7.47 4.82
C TYR A 616 40.76 7.40 6.31
N SER A 617 41.74 6.98 7.12
CA SER A 617 41.73 7.15 8.57
C SER A 617 42.08 8.59 8.94
N LEU A 618 41.50 9.09 10.02
CA LEU A 618 41.72 10.44 10.53
C LEU A 618 42.79 10.44 11.61
N LEU A 619 43.77 11.34 11.52
CA LEU A 619 44.83 11.52 12.51
C LEU A 619 44.72 12.91 13.14
N LEU A 620 44.67 12.94 14.47
CA LEU A 620 44.76 14.16 15.26
C LEU A 620 46.18 14.36 15.79
N GLU A 621 46.46 15.61 16.15
CA GLU A 621 47.62 15.97 16.97
C GLU A 621 47.12 16.63 18.26
N CYS A 622 47.87 16.45 19.35
CA CYS A 622 47.61 17.07 20.64
C CYS A 622 48.81 17.94 21.01
N SER A 623 48.56 19.17 21.47
CA SER A 623 49.62 20.08 21.92
C SER A 623 50.51 19.42 22.98
N GLY A 624 51.83 19.51 22.80
CA GLY A 624 52.81 18.91 23.72
C GLY A 624 53.03 17.39 23.56
N GLN A 625 52.32 16.71 22.66
CA GLN A 625 52.55 15.29 22.34
C GLN A 625 53.16 15.13 20.94
N LYS A 626 54.17 14.27 20.81
CA LYS A 626 54.82 13.99 19.51
C LYS A 626 54.11 12.90 18.69
N ASN A 627 53.25 12.10 19.32
CA ASN A 627 52.60 10.98 18.67
C ASN A 627 51.31 11.44 17.98
N LEU A 628 51.12 11.02 16.73
CA LEU A 628 49.85 11.18 16.04
C LEU A 628 48.80 10.27 16.67
N LEU A 629 47.58 10.80 16.79
CA LEU A 629 46.47 10.16 17.49
C LEU A 629 45.41 9.71 16.46
N PRO A 630 45.43 8.44 16.02
CA PRO A 630 44.42 7.94 15.10
C PRO A 630 43.05 7.86 15.80
N LEU A 631 42.04 8.44 15.16
CA LEU A 631 40.65 8.25 15.58
C LEU A 631 40.20 6.84 15.20
N ALA A 632 39.79 6.05 16.20
CA ALA A 632 39.14 4.78 15.95
C ALA A 632 37.75 4.99 15.32
N ASN A 633 37.25 4.00 14.59
CA ASN A 633 35.90 3.98 14.00
C ASN A 633 35.62 5.08 12.94
N CYS A 634 36.34 6.20 12.91
CA CYS A 634 36.09 7.29 11.96
C CYS A 634 36.77 7.03 10.61
N VAL A 635 36.07 7.38 9.52
CA VAL A 635 36.61 7.26 8.16
C VAL A 635 36.10 8.38 7.26
N LEU A 636 36.96 8.84 6.35
CA LEU A 636 36.59 9.79 5.30
C LEU A 636 36.73 9.13 3.94
N LEU A 637 35.71 9.28 3.09
CA LEU A 637 35.66 8.77 1.73
C LEU A 637 35.83 9.91 0.73
N THR A 638 36.43 9.64 -0.42
CA THR A 638 36.46 10.57 -1.56
C THR A 638 35.88 9.93 -2.81
N GLU A 639 35.07 10.68 -3.55
CA GLU A 639 34.33 10.19 -4.72
C GLU A 639 35.24 9.65 -5.82
N ARG A 640 36.33 10.38 -6.13
CA ARG A 640 37.21 10.07 -7.26
C ARG A 640 38.58 9.53 -6.85
N GLY A 641 38.76 9.27 -5.56
CA GLY A 641 40.05 8.91 -4.97
C GLY A 641 40.98 10.11 -4.82
N GLY A 642 42.02 9.95 -4.00
CA GLY A 642 42.97 11.03 -3.70
C GLY A 642 42.45 12.08 -2.70
N LEU A 643 43.30 13.08 -2.43
CA LEU A 643 43.07 14.19 -1.50
C LEU A 643 43.17 15.58 -2.14
N ASP A 644 43.38 15.63 -3.47
CA ASP A 644 43.40 16.89 -4.21
C ASP A 644 42.02 17.55 -4.21
N VAL A 645 41.96 18.82 -3.83
CA VAL A 645 40.70 19.54 -3.62
C VAL A 645 39.88 19.70 -4.91
N GLN A 646 40.55 19.79 -6.06
CA GLN A 646 39.89 19.99 -7.36
C GLN A 646 39.47 18.66 -8.00
N HIS A 647 40.25 17.60 -7.79
CA HIS A 647 40.12 16.34 -8.53
C HIS A 647 39.44 15.20 -7.74
N SER A 648 39.46 15.24 -6.40
CA SER A 648 38.95 14.13 -5.57
C SER A 648 37.42 14.07 -5.51
N GLY A 649 36.74 15.12 -6.01
CA GLY A 649 35.29 15.25 -5.96
C GLY A 649 34.77 15.47 -4.54
N ARG A 650 33.58 14.94 -4.27
CA ARG A 650 32.93 15.04 -2.96
C ARG A 650 33.65 14.21 -1.91
N ALA A 651 33.54 14.64 -0.66
CA ALA A 651 34.01 13.89 0.50
C ALA A 651 32.83 13.46 1.38
N ILE A 652 32.87 12.23 1.89
CA ILE A 652 31.87 11.72 2.84
C ILE A 652 32.58 11.35 4.13
N LEU A 653 32.26 12.01 5.23
CA LEU A 653 32.77 11.69 6.55
C LEU A 653 31.79 10.74 7.24
N TRP A 654 32.29 9.66 7.83
CA TRP A 654 31.53 8.83 8.75
C TRP A 654 32.17 8.89 10.14
N THR A 655 31.37 9.28 11.14
CA THR A 655 31.73 9.16 12.56
C THR A 655 30.61 8.48 13.34
N PRO A 656 30.91 7.75 14.44
CA PRO A 656 29.87 7.10 15.24
C PRO A 656 28.79 8.05 15.78
N ALA A 657 29.16 9.28 16.13
CA ALA A 657 28.24 10.25 16.72
C ALA A 657 27.30 10.91 15.70
N THR A 658 27.80 11.20 14.49
CA THR A 658 27.04 11.97 13.49
C THR A 658 26.60 11.16 12.26
N GLY A 659 27.14 9.96 12.10
CA GLY A 659 26.92 9.11 10.93
C GLY A 659 27.52 9.69 9.64
N LEU A 660 26.87 9.44 8.50
CA LEU A 660 27.31 9.87 7.17
C LEU A 660 27.04 11.35 6.88
N GLU A 661 28.08 12.11 6.60
CA GLU A 661 28.00 13.54 6.28
C GLU A 661 28.70 13.84 4.95
N VAL A 662 28.00 14.55 4.05
CA VAL A 662 28.53 14.88 2.72
C VAL A 662 29.08 16.30 2.70
N PHE A 663 30.26 16.44 2.09
CA PHE A 663 30.93 17.69 1.87
C PHE A 663 31.25 17.85 0.38
N ALA A 664 31.17 19.10 -0.11
CA ALA A 664 31.48 19.41 -1.50
C ALA A 664 32.92 19.04 -1.87
N THR A 665 33.86 19.16 -0.93
CA THR A 665 35.29 18.86 -1.12
C THR A 665 35.93 18.33 0.15
N VAL A 666 37.08 17.67 0.03
CA VAL A 666 37.92 17.25 1.16
C VAL A 666 38.28 18.42 2.08
N SER A 667 38.61 19.59 1.50
CA SER A 667 38.93 20.81 2.27
C SER A 667 37.76 21.29 3.14
N SER A 668 36.52 21.14 2.64
CA SER A 668 35.33 21.50 3.42
C SER A 668 35.14 20.55 4.61
N ALA A 669 35.38 19.25 4.42
CA ALA A 669 35.31 18.25 5.49
C ALA A 669 36.39 18.49 6.56
N THR A 670 37.63 18.77 6.16
CA THR A 670 38.73 19.04 7.13
C THR A 670 38.53 20.35 7.88
N THR A 671 37.96 21.36 7.23
CA THR A 671 37.57 22.62 7.89
C THR A 671 36.51 22.39 8.95
N GLU A 672 35.47 21.60 8.63
CA GLU A 672 34.41 21.25 9.58
C GLU A 672 34.94 20.41 10.76
N LEU A 673 35.85 19.46 10.52
CA LEU A 673 36.51 18.69 11.58
C LEU A 673 37.28 19.59 12.54
N ASN A 674 38.08 20.53 12.02
CA ASN A 674 38.79 21.50 12.86
C ASN A 674 37.83 22.41 13.63
N ARG A 675 36.73 22.83 13.01
CA ARG A 675 35.69 23.62 13.67
C ARG A 675 35.08 22.86 14.85
N ARG A 676 34.81 21.55 14.71
CA ARG A 676 34.29 20.70 15.79
C ARG A 676 35.29 20.51 16.92
N LEU A 677 36.58 20.35 16.62
CA LEU A 677 37.62 20.21 17.64
C LEU A 677 37.79 21.48 18.50
N LEU A 678 37.44 22.66 17.96
CA LEU A 678 37.43 23.93 18.69
C LEU A 678 36.17 24.12 19.56
N ASP A 679 35.07 23.43 19.23
CA ASP A 679 33.83 23.50 19.98
C ASP A 679 33.91 22.64 21.25
N ALA A 680 33.55 23.21 22.40
CA ALA A 680 33.71 22.56 23.69
C ALA A 680 32.91 21.26 23.83
N SER A 681 31.75 21.18 23.16
CA SER A 681 30.85 20.02 23.22
C SER A 681 31.11 19.07 22.06
N LYS A 682 31.15 19.57 20.82
CA LYS A 682 31.30 18.72 19.63
C LYS A 682 32.66 18.03 19.54
N ARG A 683 33.70 18.57 20.17
CA ARG A 683 35.00 17.89 20.22
C ARG A 683 34.92 16.55 20.95
N LEU A 684 33.98 16.38 21.89
CA LEU A 684 33.87 15.14 22.67
C LEU A 684 33.45 13.97 21.77
N GLU A 685 32.58 14.21 20.78
CA GLU A 685 32.16 13.25 19.75
C GLU A 685 33.35 12.71 18.92
N LEU A 686 34.42 13.51 18.76
CA LEU A 686 35.63 13.07 18.07
C LEU A 686 36.64 12.44 19.05
N LEU A 687 36.79 13.01 20.25
CA LEU A 687 37.77 12.53 21.23
C LEU A 687 37.35 11.23 21.92
N GLU A 688 36.07 10.89 21.94
CA GLU A 688 35.59 9.56 22.39
C GLU A 688 36.12 8.42 21.50
N ASN A 689 36.59 8.74 20.29
CA ASN A 689 37.19 7.78 19.38
C ASN A 689 38.71 7.60 19.61
N LEU A 690 39.29 8.28 20.60
CA LEU A 690 40.66 8.01 21.07
C LEU A 690 40.66 6.96 22.20
N PRO A 691 41.73 6.17 22.38
CA PRO A 691 41.93 5.35 23.57
C PRO A 691 41.91 6.20 24.86
N PRO A 692 41.37 5.71 26.00
CA PRO A 692 41.28 6.51 27.23
C PRO A 692 42.60 7.12 27.69
N ALA A 693 43.72 6.40 27.55
CA ALA A 693 45.06 6.89 27.90
C ALA A 693 45.50 8.12 27.07
N GLN A 694 44.87 8.38 25.93
CA GLN A 694 45.17 9.50 25.03
C GLN A 694 44.16 10.65 25.14
N ARG A 695 43.09 10.48 25.96
CA ARG A 695 42.09 11.51 26.24
C ARG A 695 42.54 12.37 27.41
N THR A 696 43.34 13.40 27.12
CA THR A 696 43.80 14.37 28.10
C THR A 696 42.88 15.58 28.10
N PHE A 697 42.21 15.80 29.24
CA PHE A 697 41.35 16.97 29.42
C PHE A 697 42.19 18.26 29.36
N HIS A 698 41.56 19.34 28.90
CA HIS A 698 42.15 20.69 28.80
C HIS A 698 43.35 20.83 27.84
N GLN A 699 43.60 19.84 26.98
CA GLN A 699 44.55 19.96 25.88
C GLN A 699 43.89 20.50 24.60
N ARG A 700 44.71 21.08 23.72
CA ARG A 700 44.30 21.52 22.39
C ARG A 700 44.57 20.42 21.37
N TYR A 701 43.51 19.94 20.74
CA TYR A 701 43.53 18.96 19.67
C TYR A 701 43.28 19.65 18.33
N THR A 702 44.04 19.28 17.30
CA THR A 702 43.89 19.78 15.93
C THR A 702 43.91 18.62 14.95
N PHE A 703 43.22 18.78 13.81
CA PHE A 703 43.28 17.80 12.74
C PHE A 703 44.64 17.86 12.06
N ASN A 704 45.33 16.72 11.94
CA ASN A 704 46.66 16.65 11.35
C ASN A 704 46.62 16.19 9.89
N SER A 705 46.21 14.94 9.64
CA SER A 705 46.27 14.36 8.29
C SER A 705 45.28 13.21 8.07
N LEU A 706 45.05 12.91 6.80
CA LEU A 706 44.30 11.75 6.32
C LEU A 706 45.29 10.66 5.88
N ARG A 707 45.10 9.43 6.36
CA ARG A 707 45.94 8.28 5.97
C ARG A 707 45.12 7.29 5.14
N LEU A 708 45.58 7.02 3.91
CA LEU A 708 44.91 6.09 3.00
C LEU A 708 44.82 4.69 3.61
N ILE A 709 43.66 4.06 3.44
CA ILE A 709 43.43 2.65 3.77
C ILE A 709 43.53 1.86 2.47
N GLU A 710 44.68 1.23 2.25
CA GLU A 710 44.94 0.46 1.01
C GLU A 710 44.24 -0.91 1.02
N GLY A 711 44.28 -1.61 2.15
CA GLY A 711 43.61 -2.90 2.32
C GLY A 711 42.14 -2.80 2.69
N ASN A 712 41.56 -3.93 3.09
CA ASN A 712 40.15 -4.07 3.41
C ASN A 712 39.68 -3.07 4.49
N VAL A 713 38.88 -2.08 4.06
CA VAL A 713 38.39 -0.98 4.90
C VAL A 713 37.58 -1.50 6.09
N LEU A 714 36.70 -2.48 5.86
CA LEU A 714 35.84 -3.06 6.89
C LEU A 714 36.66 -3.77 7.98
N ARG A 715 37.65 -4.58 7.58
CA ARG A 715 38.56 -5.25 8.53
C ARG A 715 39.43 -4.26 9.28
N ARG A 716 39.90 -3.20 8.61
CA ARG A 716 40.69 -2.13 9.23
C ARG A 716 39.88 -1.40 10.31
N LEU A 717 38.64 -1.06 10.03
CA LEU A 717 37.76 -0.39 11.00
C LEU A 717 37.40 -1.33 12.14
N ALA A 718 37.01 -2.58 11.86
CA ALA A 718 36.73 -3.57 12.90
C ALA A 718 37.94 -3.81 13.82
N GLN A 719 39.16 -3.89 13.25
CA GLN A 719 40.39 -3.97 14.03
C GLN A 719 40.57 -2.75 14.95
N SER A 720 40.36 -1.55 14.39
CA SER A 720 40.46 -0.32 15.16
C SER A 720 39.44 -0.25 16.30
N SER A 721 38.23 -0.78 16.10
CA SER A 721 37.20 -0.89 17.15
C SER A 721 37.61 -1.87 18.25
N ILE A 722 38.16 -3.03 17.88
CA ILE A 722 38.66 -4.03 18.84
C ILE A 722 39.77 -3.43 19.71
N ASP A 723 40.76 -2.79 19.11
CA ASP A 723 41.88 -2.20 19.85
C ASP A 723 41.41 -1.06 20.77
N HIS A 724 40.47 -0.22 20.32
CA HIS A 724 39.87 0.84 21.13
C HIS A 724 39.06 0.28 22.31
N PHE A 725 38.24 -0.74 22.08
CA PHE A 725 37.46 -1.41 23.11
C PHE A 725 38.36 -2.09 24.15
N LEU A 726 39.43 -2.77 23.73
CA LEU A 726 40.39 -3.39 24.64
C LEU A 726 41.12 -2.34 25.49
N ALA A 727 41.51 -1.20 24.91
CA ALA A 727 42.11 -0.10 25.66
C ALA A 727 41.13 0.48 26.71
N ARG A 728 39.82 0.49 26.43
CA ARG A 728 38.80 0.87 27.41
C ARG A 728 38.64 -0.17 28.52
N CYS A 729 38.64 -1.45 28.18
CA CYS A 729 38.62 -2.53 29.16
C CYS A 729 39.86 -2.48 30.09
N GLU A 730 41.05 -2.27 29.55
CA GLU A 730 42.29 -2.11 30.32
C GLU A 730 42.22 -0.91 31.26
N HIS A 731 41.71 0.23 30.78
CA HIS A 731 41.51 1.40 31.62
C HIS A 731 40.54 1.11 32.78
N LEU A 732 39.39 0.49 32.52
CA LEU A 732 38.43 0.12 33.57
C LEU A 732 39.03 -0.85 34.60
N ARG A 733 39.81 -1.85 34.16
CA ARG A 733 40.53 -2.75 35.07
C ARG A 733 41.55 -2.01 35.94
N SER A 734 42.20 -0.98 35.40
CA SER A 734 43.18 -0.17 36.14
C SER A 734 42.57 0.66 37.28
N LEU A 735 41.26 0.95 37.20
CA LEU A 735 40.55 1.74 38.21
C LEU A 735 40.21 0.96 39.50
N LYS A 736 40.51 -0.35 39.57
CA LYS A 736 40.27 -1.22 40.75
C LYS A 736 38.88 -1.02 41.39
N LEU A 737 37.85 -0.91 40.57
CA LEU A 737 36.47 -0.71 41.02
C LEU A 737 35.95 -2.00 41.70
N ASP A 738 35.28 -1.88 42.85
CA ASP A 738 34.65 -3.01 43.55
C ASP A 738 33.66 -3.75 42.64
N ALA A 739 33.67 -5.09 42.72
CA ALA A 739 33.04 -6.01 41.77
C ALA A 739 31.53 -5.82 41.54
N GLY A 740 30.83 -5.02 42.36
CA GLY A 740 29.40 -4.71 42.22
C GLY A 740 29.06 -3.56 41.27
N ARG A 741 30.02 -2.78 40.77
CA ARG A 741 29.78 -1.67 39.81
C ARG A 741 30.24 -1.95 38.37
N CYS A 742 31.06 -2.97 38.13
CA CYS A 742 31.59 -3.29 36.80
C CYS A 742 30.53 -3.78 35.79
N THR A 743 29.37 -4.28 36.24
CA THR A 743 28.35 -4.85 35.35
C THR A 743 27.43 -3.81 34.70
N ALA A 744 27.28 -2.61 35.27
CA ALA A 744 26.32 -1.61 34.78
C ALA A 744 26.87 -0.66 33.71
N ASP A 745 28.19 -0.42 33.69
CA ASP A 745 28.85 0.50 32.74
C ASP A 745 29.45 -0.21 31.50
N GLN A 746 29.37 -1.54 31.45
CA GLN A 746 29.88 -2.38 30.34
C GLN A 746 28.79 -2.82 29.36
N SER A 747 27.52 -2.54 29.67
CA SER A 747 26.34 -2.84 28.86
C SER A 747 25.81 -1.64 28.06
N ALA A 748 26.55 -0.52 28.01
CA ALA A 748 26.19 0.70 27.29
C ALA A 748 27.20 1.03 26.18
#